data_AF-A0A401MAX0-F1
#
_entry.id   AF-A0A401MAX0-F1
#
_cell.length_a   1.000
_cell.length_b   1.000
_cell.length_c   1.000
_cell.angle_alpha   90.00
_cell.angle_beta   90.00
_cell.angle_gamma   90.00
#
_symmetry.space_group_name_H-M   'P 1'
#
loop_
_entity.id
_entity.type
_entity.pdbx_description
1 polymer ?
#
loop_
_entity_poly.entity_id
_entity_poly.type
_entity_poly.pdbx_seq_one_letter_code
_entity_poly.pdbx_strand_id
1 'polypeptide(L)'
;MELWVQRSAIPEPPGGTFMRRTALLLSTALLTGLLPLASAGSAAGAGVAEDPAPVPVDRFEGEVPFAAPPAEGIFTWGSDNDDPPALQLTTREDAPEGDKVLTGTYDISGYGGFTHGFASAEPAHDWSAHQGIRFWWDGQDNGKKIAFEIRDGGANGEASELWTTSFTDDFAGWKQVEIPFTDFTYRTDYQPVGGIDQVLGLTEMWGYAITLPVGAKGEFAMDGVELYGRADQSLRASVTTDAAVYPVEEGGTAAVRVTVATTGSAPIDEPVTVAYETSTTGTADPGKDYTPVSGTLTFPAGTTSGTSRTLRLPTLQDRSAESAETIPLKLTVTGAKAPAENPQVVVDAHGLPYLNSRLPVKQRVADLLSRMSLAEKAGQMTQAERGAITAAGDIAAYDLGSLLSGGGSTPTPNTPEAWAKMIDAFQLRAQATRFQIPLIYGVDAVHGHNNLVGATITPHNIGIGAARDPQLAYRTAAVTAAEVRATGIPWDFAPCLCVTRDDRWGRAYEAFGEDPALVDAMETVIQGLQGAPDGRDLKRSDKVLATAKHFVGDGGTEYGSSTTGTYTIDQGVTKVTRQQLEAVHLAPYTTAVDRGVGTVMPSFSSLDIAGDGQGPVKMHARADMINGVLKGRMDFDGFVISDWAAIDQLPGDYASDVRTSVNAGLDMIMVPYAYKDFHAALVDEVEAGRVSERRIDDAVARILTQKFRLGLFEKPYADTSGASEIGSAGHRAVARQAAAESQVLLKNAGGVLPLKKAQKVYVAGSNADDIGNQTGGWTVTWQGSSGDITPGTTILEGMRNAGGDVTYSKDASASTSGHDVGVVVVGETPYAEGMGDVGNGHDLELSPADKTAVDKVCAAMKCAVLIVSGRPQLVGDRLASIDALVASWLPGTEGDGVADVLYGRRPFTGQLPVTWPKSEAQLPINVGDTAYDPQYPYGWGLTTLTKAPEGGPATLKALGIAARAAEKAGAQAAGRALVTKARLIVQQKVGQSITAEVAKPFADADHLLLTGRYGEAVEKLTAAYRAA
;
A
#
# COMPACT_ATOMS: atom_id res chain seq x y z
N MET A 1 43.21 -46.35 22.59
CA MET A 1 41.75 -46.17 22.64
C MET A 1 41.38 -45.30 21.46
N GLU A 2 41.13 -45.83 20.25
CA GLU A 2 40.21 -46.94 19.88
C GLU A 2 38.73 -46.58 20.03
N LEU A 3 37.82 -46.88 19.09
CA LEU A 3 37.94 -47.22 17.66
C LEU A 3 36.52 -47.09 16.99
N TRP A 4 36.42 -46.45 15.82
CA TRP A 4 35.74 -46.94 14.57
C TRP A 4 34.20 -47.07 14.43
N VAL A 5 33.59 -47.24 13.22
CA VAL A 5 33.74 -46.70 11.82
C VAL A 5 32.79 -47.47 10.84
N GLN A 6 32.56 -46.92 9.61
CA GLN A 6 31.96 -47.53 8.38
C GLN A 6 30.41 -47.67 8.35
N ARG A 7 29.66 -47.27 7.29
CA ARG A 7 29.73 -47.41 5.79
C ARG A 7 29.52 -48.85 5.28
N SER A 8 28.60 -49.03 4.31
CA SER A 8 28.84 -49.70 3.00
C SER A 8 27.58 -49.73 2.11
N ALA A 9 27.76 -50.13 0.83
CA ALA A 9 26.75 -50.08 -0.24
C ALA A 9 26.50 -51.48 -0.88
N ILE A 10 25.51 -51.52 -1.81
CA ILE A 10 25.08 -52.56 -2.81
C ILE A 10 25.85 -53.90 -2.89
N PRO A 11 25.15 -55.04 -3.10
CA PRO A 11 25.16 -55.67 -4.44
C PRO A 11 23.85 -56.40 -4.89
N GLU A 12 23.77 -56.68 -6.20
CA GLU A 12 22.82 -57.55 -6.94
C GLU A 12 23.48 -58.93 -7.28
N PRO A 13 22.91 -59.88 -8.07
CA PRO A 13 21.54 -60.43 -8.26
C PRO A 13 21.55 -61.99 -7.98
N PRO A 14 20.65 -62.92 -8.45
CA PRO A 14 20.49 -63.32 -9.89
C PRO A 14 19.14 -63.99 -10.36
N GLY A 15 18.89 -63.98 -11.68
CA GLY A 15 18.52 -65.21 -12.45
C GLY A 15 17.04 -65.62 -12.72
N GLY A 16 16.58 -65.35 -13.96
CA GLY A 16 15.77 -66.27 -14.79
C GLY A 16 14.24 -66.23 -14.73
N THR A 17 13.47 -66.89 -15.63
CA THR A 17 13.72 -67.43 -17.00
C THR A 17 12.39 -67.89 -17.67
N PHE A 18 12.15 -67.66 -18.98
CA PHE A 18 11.69 -68.66 -20.00
C PHE A 18 11.33 -68.04 -21.39
N MET A 19 11.73 -68.79 -22.42
CA MET A 19 11.47 -68.71 -23.88
C MET A 19 9.99 -68.46 -24.34
N ARG A 20 9.60 -68.15 -25.61
CA ARG A 20 10.19 -68.48 -26.94
C ARG A 20 9.47 -67.78 -28.15
N ARG A 21 10.15 -67.78 -29.32
CA ARG A 21 9.67 -67.66 -30.74
C ARG A 21 9.31 -66.26 -31.30
N THR A 22 9.38 -65.96 -32.61
CA THR A 22 10.21 -66.38 -33.79
C THR A 22 9.86 -65.42 -34.96
N ALA A 23 10.79 -65.19 -35.90
CA ALA A 23 10.59 -64.90 -37.34
C ALA A 23 11.08 -63.52 -37.87
N LEU A 24 11.52 -63.57 -39.13
CA LEU A 24 12.44 -62.68 -39.85
C LEU A 24 11.78 -62.26 -41.19
N LEU A 25 12.14 -61.08 -41.72
CA LEU A 25 12.26 -60.76 -43.18
C LEU A 25 10.94 -60.79 -44.03
N LEU A 26 10.80 -60.17 -45.22
CA LEU A 26 11.66 -59.30 -46.06
C LEU A 26 10.79 -58.40 -47.00
N SER A 27 11.43 -57.34 -47.50
CA SER A 27 11.03 -56.30 -48.47
C SER A 27 10.39 -56.68 -49.83
N THR A 28 9.68 -55.73 -50.46
CA THR A 28 9.96 -55.11 -51.79
C THR A 28 9.05 -53.86 -52.03
N ALA A 29 9.58 -52.66 -52.34
CA ALA A 29 9.96 -52.12 -53.67
C ALA A 29 8.75 -51.78 -54.57
N LEU A 30 8.57 -50.61 -55.23
CA LEU A 30 9.42 -49.45 -55.64
C LEU A 30 8.70 -48.09 -55.36
N LEU A 31 9.01 -46.86 -55.86
CA LEU A 31 9.86 -46.32 -56.97
C LEU A 31 10.44 -44.91 -56.63
N THR A 32 10.71 -44.05 -57.63
CA THR A 32 11.47 -42.77 -57.54
C THR A 32 10.94 -41.64 -58.45
N GLY A 33 11.31 -40.39 -58.16
CA GLY A 33 11.40 -39.30 -59.17
C GLY A 33 12.08 -38.03 -58.61
N LEU A 34 13.04 -37.44 -59.33
CA LEU A 34 13.93 -36.36 -58.88
C LEU A 34 13.60 -34.97 -59.50
N LEU A 35 14.15 -33.93 -58.86
CA LEU A 35 14.19 -32.51 -59.26
C LEU A 35 14.70 -32.25 -60.69
N PRO A 36 14.46 -31.03 -61.21
CA PRO A 36 15.63 -30.21 -61.56
C PRO A 36 15.57 -28.74 -61.08
N LEU A 37 16.76 -28.15 -60.91
CA LEU A 37 17.00 -26.71 -60.76
C LEU A 37 17.19 -26.03 -62.12
N ALA A 38 16.50 -24.91 -62.35
CA ALA A 38 16.83 -23.75 -63.21
C ALA A 38 15.56 -22.90 -63.37
N SER A 39 15.57 -21.57 -63.48
CA SER A 39 16.67 -20.61 -63.70
C SER A 39 16.37 -19.28 -63.01
N ALA A 40 17.40 -18.47 -62.74
CA ALA A 40 17.21 -17.08 -62.36
C ALA A 40 16.46 -16.30 -63.46
N GLY A 41 15.37 -15.65 -63.08
CA GLY A 41 14.64 -14.67 -63.88
C GLY A 41 14.42 -13.42 -63.03
N SER A 42 14.73 -12.25 -63.59
CA SER A 42 14.68 -10.97 -62.87
C SER A 42 13.25 -10.48 -62.65
N ALA A 43 12.87 -10.36 -61.37
CA ALA A 43 11.84 -9.45 -60.86
C ALA A 43 12.42 -8.90 -59.54
N ALA A 44 12.82 -7.64 -59.37
CA ALA A 44 12.30 -6.38 -59.92
C ALA A 44 10.80 -6.24 -59.63
N GLY A 45 10.49 -5.59 -58.50
CA GLY A 45 9.15 -5.52 -57.92
C GLY A 45 9.06 -6.31 -56.63
N ALA A 46 9.48 -5.70 -55.51
CA ALA A 46 8.74 -5.93 -54.28
C ALA A 46 7.33 -5.40 -54.56
N GLY A 47 6.34 -6.29 -54.63
CA GLY A 47 4.96 -5.87 -54.77
C GLY A 47 4.60 -5.06 -53.54
N VAL A 48 4.43 -3.75 -53.71
CA VAL A 48 3.65 -2.96 -52.76
C VAL A 48 2.30 -3.64 -52.69
N ALA A 49 1.93 -4.18 -51.53
CA ALA A 49 0.58 -4.66 -51.32
C ALA A 49 -0.34 -3.46 -51.54
N GLU A 50 -1.25 -3.53 -52.52
CA GLU A 50 -2.15 -2.42 -52.83
C GLU A 50 -2.94 -2.05 -51.56
N ASP A 51 -3.11 -0.75 -51.33
CA ASP A 51 -3.94 -0.28 -50.22
C ASP A 51 -5.35 -0.89 -50.32
N PRO A 52 -5.98 -1.26 -49.20
CA PRO A 52 -7.35 -1.70 -49.21
C PRO A 52 -8.22 -0.61 -49.84
N ALA A 53 -9.20 -1.02 -50.65
CA ALA A 53 -10.19 -0.09 -51.18
C ALA A 53 -10.88 0.62 -50.00
N PRO A 54 -11.07 1.95 -50.06
CA PRO A 54 -11.71 2.69 -48.97
C PRO A 54 -13.08 2.11 -48.60
N VAL A 55 -13.36 2.08 -47.30
CA VAL A 55 -14.59 1.51 -46.76
C VAL A 55 -15.47 2.66 -46.25
N PRO A 56 -16.64 2.93 -46.87
CA PRO A 56 -17.53 4.00 -46.41
C PRO A 56 -18.07 3.69 -45.02
N VAL A 57 -18.02 4.68 -44.15
CA VAL A 57 -18.65 4.71 -42.82
C VAL A 57 -20.01 5.39 -42.93
N ASP A 58 -20.08 6.57 -43.55
CA ASP A 58 -21.32 7.28 -43.87
C ASP A 58 -21.12 8.15 -45.12
N ARG A 59 -22.13 8.20 -45.99
CA ARG A 59 -22.18 9.04 -47.20
C ARG A 59 -23.10 10.25 -47.05
N PHE A 60 -23.88 10.33 -45.97
CA PHE A 60 -24.88 11.38 -45.76
C PHE A 60 -25.96 11.49 -46.86
N GLU A 61 -26.20 10.40 -47.61
CA GLU A 61 -27.33 10.30 -48.54
C GLU A 61 -28.66 9.97 -47.85
N GLY A 62 -28.58 9.54 -46.59
CA GLY A 62 -29.71 9.21 -45.74
C GLY A 62 -29.86 7.72 -45.46
N GLU A 63 -28.78 6.94 -45.65
CA GLU A 63 -28.66 5.57 -45.15
C GLU A 63 -28.68 5.54 -43.62
N VAL A 64 -27.92 6.43 -42.99
CA VAL A 64 -27.86 6.61 -41.54
C VAL A 64 -28.91 7.64 -41.10
N PRO A 65 -29.85 7.29 -40.20
CA PRO A 65 -30.91 8.20 -39.78
C PRO A 65 -30.42 9.19 -38.70
N PHE A 66 -31.12 10.32 -38.56
CA PHE A 66 -31.01 11.13 -37.34
C PHE A 66 -31.70 10.42 -36.17
N ALA A 67 -30.94 9.64 -35.42
CA ALA A 67 -31.39 8.81 -34.30
C ALA A 67 -30.31 8.72 -33.22
N ALA A 68 -30.74 8.53 -31.97
CA ALA A 68 -29.86 8.35 -30.81
C ALA A 68 -29.80 6.87 -30.37
N PRO A 69 -28.81 6.48 -29.54
CA PRO A 69 -28.68 5.12 -29.04
C PRO A 69 -29.95 4.62 -28.34
N PRO A 70 -30.27 3.32 -28.41
CA PRO A 70 -29.40 2.21 -28.84
C PRO A 70 -29.42 1.92 -30.36
N ALA A 71 -30.15 2.70 -31.15
CA ALA A 71 -30.15 2.56 -32.61
C ALA A 71 -28.88 3.16 -33.24
N GLU A 72 -28.54 2.70 -34.44
CA GLU A 72 -27.57 3.39 -35.30
C GLU A 72 -28.14 4.75 -35.72
N GLY A 73 -27.30 5.78 -35.71
CA GLY A 73 -27.73 7.11 -36.15
C GLY A 73 -26.77 8.26 -35.82
N ILE A 74 -27.11 9.41 -36.39
CA ILE A 74 -26.48 10.70 -36.10
C ILE A 74 -27.32 11.45 -35.06
N PHE A 75 -26.71 11.84 -33.94
CA PHE A 75 -27.38 12.58 -32.87
C PHE A 75 -26.50 13.69 -32.28
N THR A 76 -27.13 14.69 -31.68
CA THR A 76 -26.47 15.91 -31.21
C THR A 76 -26.49 16.02 -29.70
N TRP A 77 -25.52 16.73 -29.14
CA TRP A 77 -25.33 16.89 -27.71
C TRP A 77 -24.74 18.28 -27.40
N GLY A 78 -24.99 18.77 -26.19
CA GLY A 78 -24.62 20.12 -25.76
C GLY A 78 -24.55 20.22 -24.22
N SER A 79 -23.97 21.30 -23.72
CA SER A 79 -23.88 21.58 -22.27
C SER A 79 -25.18 22.12 -21.68
N ASP A 80 -26.01 22.73 -22.52
CA ASP A 80 -27.38 23.16 -22.23
C ASP A 80 -28.33 22.88 -23.42
N ASN A 81 -29.45 23.62 -23.52
CA ASN A 81 -30.44 23.43 -24.59
C ASN A 81 -30.12 24.21 -25.88
N ASP A 82 -29.20 25.18 -25.83
CA ASP A 82 -28.84 26.04 -26.96
C ASP A 82 -27.54 25.55 -27.65
N ASP A 83 -26.68 24.83 -26.91
CA ASP A 83 -25.44 24.20 -27.42
C ASP A 83 -25.61 23.04 -28.45
N PRO A 84 -26.68 22.22 -28.51
CA PRO A 84 -26.75 21.13 -29.49
C PRO A 84 -26.88 21.67 -30.93
N PRO A 85 -26.00 21.31 -31.87
CA PRO A 85 -26.10 21.77 -33.25
C PRO A 85 -27.40 21.32 -33.92
N ALA A 86 -27.90 22.12 -34.86
CA ALA A 86 -29.02 21.73 -35.72
C ALA A 86 -28.46 21.14 -37.03
N LEU A 87 -28.74 19.86 -37.29
CA LEU A 87 -28.22 19.09 -38.43
C LEU A 87 -29.29 18.85 -39.50
N GLN A 88 -28.86 18.79 -40.77
CA GLN A 88 -29.69 18.44 -41.91
C GLN A 88 -28.86 17.81 -43.04
N LEU A 89 -29.42 16.81 -43.74
CA LEU A 89 -28.91 16.33 -45.02
C LEU A 89 -29.39 17.26 -46.15
N THR A 90 -28.46 17.91 -46.84
CA THR A 90 -28.75 18.99 -47.80
C THR A 90 -28.19 18.67 -49.17
N THR A 91 -29.04 18.67 -50.20
CA THR A 91 -28.63 18.49 -51.60
C THR A 91 -27.73 19.64 -52.06
N ARG A 92 -26.57 19.31 -52.65
CA ARG A 92 -25.57 20.26 -53.16
C ARG A 92 -25.04 19.82 -54.52
N GLU A 93 -25.01 20.73 -55.49
CA GLU A 93 -24.42 20.45 -56.82
C GLU A 93 -22.89 20.29 -56.78
N ASP A 94 -22.25 20.73 -55.69
CA ASP A 94 -20.82 20.66 -55.44
C ASP A 94 -20.44 19.64 -54.34
N ALA A 95 -21.32 18.68 -54.03
CA ALA A 95 -21.04 17.58 -53.12
C ALA A 95 -19.84 16.73 -53.63
N PRO A 96 -18.81 16.49 -52.79
CA PRO A 96 -17.69 15.61 -53.15
C PRO A 96 -18.08 14.14 -53.41
N GLU A 97 -19.06 13.60 -52.69
CA GLU A 97 -19.66 12.29 -52.90
C GLU A 97 -21.21 12.42 -52.99
N GLY A 98 -21.84 11.65 -53.87
CA GLY A 98 -23.30 11.63 -53.99
C GLY A 98 -23.95 12.92 -54.53
N ASP A 99 -25.14 13.22 -54.00
CA ASP A 99 -26.02 14.35 -54.27
C ASP A 99 -26.26 15.23 -53.00
N LYS A 100 -25.94 14.75 -51.79
CA LYS A 100 -26.22 15.40 -50.48
C LYS A 100 -25.00 15.39 -49.58
N VAL A 101 -24.96 16.37 -48.66
CA VAL A 101 -23.95 16.42 -47.60
C VAL A 101 -24.61 16.64 -46.23
N LEU A 102 -23.92 16.30 -45.14
CA LEU A 102 -24.32 16.69 -43.79
C LEU A 102 -23.99 18.17 -43.58
N THR A 103 -25.01 18.98 -43.35
CA THR A 103 -24.87 20.40 -42.97
C THR A 103 -25.29 20.60 -41.53
N GLY A 104 -24.67 21.55 -40.83
CA GLY A 104 -25.06 21.90 -39.48
C GLY A 104 -24.81 23.37 -39.11
N THR A 105 -25.60 23.87 -38.17
CA THR A 105 -25.42 25.21 -37.55
C THR A 105 -25.20 25.07 -36.05
N TYR A 106 -24.38 25.95 -35.45
CA TYR A 106 -24.00 25.85 -34.03
C TYR A 106 -23.80 27.22 -33.34
N ASP A 107 -24.03 27.24 -32.02
CA ASP A 107 -23.82 28.38 -31.11
C ASP A 107 -23.29 27.90 -29.75
N ILE A 108 -22.15 27.20 -29.76
CA ILE A 108 -21.64 26.50 -28.57
C ILE A 108 -21.15 27.50 -27.52
N SER A 109 -21.72 27.46 -26.32
CA SER A 109 -21.38 28.29 -25.15
C SER A 109 -20.47 27.57 -24.16
N GLY A 110 -20.62 26.25 -23.98
CA GLY A 110 -19.82 25.42 -23.07
C GLY A 110 -19.14 24.25 -23.77
N TYR A 111 -19.91 23.27 -24.21
CA TYR A 111 -19.47 22.15 -25.06
C TYR A 111 -20.64 21.66 -25.90
N GLY A 112 -20.40 21.24 -27.13
CA GLY A 112 -21.46 20.69 -27.97
C GLY A 112 -20.94 20.19 -29.31
N GLY A 113 -21.75 19.37 -29.97
CA GLY A 113 -21.30 18.61 -31.12
C GLY A 113 -22.29 17.53 -31.53
N PHE A 114 -21.81 16.58 -32.32
CA PHE A 114 -22.60 15.45 -32.78
C PHE A 114 -21.79 14.16 -32.82
N THR A 115 -22.50 13.04 -32.75
CA THR A 115 -21.96 11.68 -32.80
C THR A 115 -22.64 10.93 -33.93
N HIS A 116 -21.86 10.18 -34.70
CA HIS A 116 -22.33 9.09 -35.55
C HIS A 116 -22.06 7.79 -34.79
N GLY A 117 -23.10 7.16 -34.24
CA GLY A 117 -22.99 5.95 -33.43
C GLY A 117 -23.55 4.71 -34.15
N PHE A 118 -22.86 3.58 -34.04
CA PHE A 118 -23.38 2.28 -34.48
C PHE A 118 -24.40 1.70 -33.47
N ALA A 119 -25.28 0.80 -33.95
CA ALA A 119 -26.34 0.23 -33.14
C ALA A 119 -25.78 -0.63 -31.98
N SER A 120 -26.20 -0.34 -30.75
CA SER A 120 -25.69 -0.99 -29.53
C SER A 120 -26.07 -2.47 -29.37
N ALA A 121 -26.88 -3.01 -30.29
CA ALA A 121 -27.33 -4.40 -30.32
C ALA A 121 -26.65 -5.23 -31.42
N GLU A 122 -25.91 -4.59 -32.33
CA GLU A 122 -25.15 -5.25 -33.38
C GLU A 122 -23.69 -5.46 -32.95
N PRO A 123 -22.92 -6.33 -33.63
CA PRO A 123 -21.49 -6.48 -33.36
C PRO A 123 -20.71 -5.18 -33.62
N ALA A 124 -19.67 -4.95 -32.82
CA ALA A 124 -18.74 -3.86 -33.04
C ALA A 124 -18.02 -3.97 -34.40
N HIS A 125 -17.59 -2.85 -34.96
CA HIS A 125 -16.97 -2.80 -36.28
C HIS A 125 -15.43 -2.95 -36.19
N ASP A 126 -14.85 -3.74 -37.09
CA ASP A 126 -13.39 -3.87 -37.20
C ASP A 126 -12.85 -2.85 -38.22
N TRP A 127 -12.25 -1.76 -37.72
CA TRP A 127 -11.57 -0.75 -38.54
C TRP A 127 -10.09 -1.04 -38.70
N SER A 128 -9.57 -2.02 -37.96
CA SER A 128 -8.14 -2.22 -37.70
C SER A 128 -7.29 -2.51 -38.96
N ALA A 129 -7.92 -2.88 -40.08
CA ALA A 129 -7.27 -3.08 -41.38
C ALA A 129 -6.84 -1.78 -42.10
N HIS A 130 -7.26 -0.61 -41.59
CA HIS A 130 -7.10 0.69 -42.26
C HIS A 130 -6.09 1.60 -41.55
N GLN A 131 -5.50 2.54 -42.29
CA GLN A 131 -4.53 3.51 -41.77
C GLN A 131 -5.18 4.56 -40.87
N GLY A 132 -6.40 4.96 -41.22
CA GLY A 132 -7.12 6.04 -40.56
C GLY A 132 -8.53 6.22 -41.09
N ILE A 133 -9.15 7.32 -40.66
CA ILE A 133 -10.46 7.78 -41.11
C ILE A 133 -10.28 9.10 -41.87
N ARG A 134 -11.04 9.28 -42.95
CA ARG A 134 -11.05 10.53 -43.71
C ARG A 134 -12.46 10.93 -44.12
N PHE A 135 -12.64 12.22 -44.35
CA PHE A 135 -13.91 12.82 -44.72
C PHE A 135 -13.67 14.13 -45.46
N TRP A 136 -14.64 14.57 -46.25
CA TRP A 136 -14.63 15.90 -46.84
C TRP A 136 -15.18 16.92 -45.84
N TRP A 137 -14.52 18.07 -45.76
CA TRP A 137 -14.96 19.22 -44.95
C TRP A 137 -15.00 20.46 -45.84
N ASP A 138 -16.08 21.23 -45.75
CA ASP A 138 -16.23 22.51 -46.48
C ASP A 138 -15.67 23.66 -45.65
N GLY A 139 -14.37 23.90 -45.82
CA GLY A 139 -13.61 24.83 -44.99
C GLY A 139 -14.05 26.28 -45.16
N GLN A 140 -13.94 27.04 -44.07
CA GLN A 140 -14.31 28.46 -44.00
C GLN A 140 -13.11 29.38 -43.75
N ASP A 141 -11.88 28.83 -43.73
CA ASP A 141 -10.60 29.53 -43.47
C ASP A 141 -10.67 30.41 -42.19
N ASN A 142 -11.25 29.85 -41.13
CA ASN A 142 -11.55 30.55 -39.89
C ASN A 142 -10.50 30.30 -38.78
N GLY A 143 -9.54 29.41 -39.02
CA GLY A 143 -8.47 29.03 -38.10
C GLY A 143 -8.93 28.31 -36.83
N LYS A 144 -10.20 27.90 -36.74
CA LYS A 144 -10.74 27.18 -35.58
C LYS A 144 -10.24 25.73 -35.60
N LYS A 145 -9.90 25.26 -34.40
CA LYS A 145 -9.55 23.86 -34.14
C LYS A 145 -10.84 23.06 -33.91
N ILE A 146 -11.04 21.99 -34.68
CA ILE A 146 -12.20 21.10 -34.60
C ILE A 146 -11.71 19.78 -34.01
N ALA A 147 -12.30 19.34 -32.90
CA ALA A 147 -11.91 18.09 -32.26
C ALA A 147 -12.70 16.92 -32.85
N PHE A 148 -11.99 15.82 -33.12
CA PHE A 148 -12.52 14.58 -33.66
C PHE A 148 -12.26 13.45 -32.66
N GLU A 149 -13.26 12.62 -32.42
CA GLU A 149 -13.24 11.55 -31.43
C GLU A 149 -13.65 10.23 -32.10
N ILE A 150 -13.02 9.12 -31.72
CA ILE A 150 -13.43 7.76 -32.08
C ILE A 150 -13.69 6.92 -30.83
N ARG A 151 -14.51 5.89 -31.00
CA ARG A 151 -15.04 5.05 -29.91
C ARG A 151 -14.62 3.61 -30.13
N ASP A 152 -13.71 3.10 -29.29
CA ASP A 152 -13.11 1.76 -29.39
C ASP A 152 -13.30 0.97 -28.09
N GLY A 153 -13.43 -0.35 -28.21
CA GLY A 153 -13.75 -1.24 -27.10
C GLY A 153 -15.13 -1.00 -26.50
N GLY A 154 -15.44 -1.74 -25.44
CA GLY A 154 -16.69 -1.58 -24.69
C GLY A 154 -17.85 -2.39 -25.25
N ALA A 155 -18.90 -2.54 -24.44
CA ALA A 155 -20.09 -3.30 -24.84
C ALA A 155 -20.99 -2.55 -25.85
N ASN A 156 -20.72 -1.26 -26.08
CA ASN A 156 -21.38 -0.36 -27.03
C ASN A 156 -20.71 1.03 -26.93
N GLY A 157 -21.07 1.96 -27.82
CA GLY A 157 -20.51 3.32 -27.86
C GLY A 157 -20.81 4.24 -26.66
N GLU A 158 -21.68 3.85 -25.73
CA GLU A 158 -21.88 4.56 -24.44
C GLU A 158 -21.00 3.98 -23.32
N ALA A 159 -20.26 2.90 -23.60
CA ALA A 159 -19.34 2.22 -22.68
C ALA A 159 -17.93 2.02 -23.29
N SER A 160 -17.67 2.60 -24.46
CA SER A 160 -16.40 2.54 -25.20
C SER A 160 -15.38 3.53 -24.65
N GLU A 161 -14.09 3.24 -24.84
CA GLU A 161 -13.04 4.22 -24.62
C GLU A 161 -13.09 5.32 -25.67
N LEU A 162 -12.92 6.57 -25.21
CA LEU A 162 -12.87 7.74 -26.08
C LEU A 162 -11.42 8.06 -26.42
N TRP A 163 -11.15 8.16 -27.72
CA TRP A 163 -9.86 8.53 -28.27
C TRP A 163 -10.03 9.81 -29.08
N THR A 164 -9.19 10.81 -28.83
CA THR A 164 -9.38 12.17 -29.38
C THR A 164 -8.15 12.70 -30.11
N THR A 165 -8.43 13.46 -31.17
CA THR A 165 -7.48 14.26 -31.94
C THR A 165 -8.21 15.47 -32.53
N SER A 166 -7.61 16.16 -33.51
CA SER A 166 -8.16 17.42 -34.04
C SER A 166 -7.51 17.85 -35.34
N PHE A 167 -8.28 18.56 -36.17
CA PHE A 167 -7.77 19.31 -37.32
C PHE A 167 -8.06 20.82 -37.18
N THR A 168 -7.50 21.63 -38.07
CA THR A 168 -7.74 23.08 -38.13
C THR A 168 -8.42 23.42 -39.46
N ASP A 169 -9.44 24.27 -39.40
CA ASP A 169 -10.12 24.85 -40.57
C ASP A 169 -9.31 26.04 -41.12
N ASP A 170 -8.23 25.73 -41.85
CA ASP A 170 -7.23 26.65 -42.41
C ASP A 170 -7.29 26.78 -43.95
N PHE A 171 -8.48 26.55 -44.51
CA PHE A 171 -8.72 26.47 -45.95
C PHE A 171 -10.16 26.86 -46.29
N ALA A 172 -10.40 27.29 -47.53
CA ALA A 172 -11.73 27.63 -48.01
C ALA A 172 -12.22 26.61 -49.06
N GLY A 173 -13.46 26.14 -48.91
CA GLY A 173 -14.06 25.14 -49.78
C GLY A 173 -13.74 23.69 -49.38
N TRP A 174 -14.25 22.73 -50.15
CA TRP A 174 -14.04 21.30 -49.92
C TRP A 174 -12.57 20.86 -49.93
N LYS A 175 -12.15 20.21 -48.84
CA LYS A 175 -10.86 19.51 -48.68
C LYS A 175 -11.12 18.18 -48.00
N GLN A 176 -10.44 17.13 -48.46
CA GLN A 176 -10.44 15.86 -47.75
C GLN A 176 -9.49 15.97 -46.55
N VAL A 177 -10.03 15.79 -45.35
CA VAL A 177 -9.30 15.72 -44.09
C VAL A 177 -8.98 14.25 -43.85
N GLU A 178 -7.70 13.89 -43.87
CA GLU A 178 -7.22 12.54 -43.55
C GLU A 178 -6.66 12.53 -42.12
N ILE A 179 -7.18 11.65 -41.26
CA ILE A 179 -6.77 11.50 -39.86
C ILE A 179 -6.25 10.07 -39.66
N PRO A 180 -4.92 9.85 -39.61
CA PRO A 180 -4.32 8.57 -39.23
C PRO A 180 -4.79 8.13 -37.83
N PHE A 181 -5.04 6.84 -37.63
CA PHE A 181 -5.37 6.34 -36.28
C PHE A 181 -4.21 6.51 -35.28
N THR A 182 -2.97 6.66 -35.78
CA THR A 182 -1.78 6.98 -34.98
C THR A 182 -1.75 8.39 -34.38
N ASP A 183 -2.60 9.31 -34.87
CA ASP A 183 -2.71 10.68 -34.35
C ASP A 183 -3.74 10.80 -33.20
N PHE A 184 -4.42 9.71 -32.84
CA PHE A 184 -5.37 9.67 -31.73
C PHE A 184 -4.68 9.42 -30.39
N THR A 185 -5.19 10.09 -29.35
CA THR A 185 -4.70 9.95 -27.97
C THR A 185 -5.85 9.60 -27.04
N TYR A 186 -5.56 8.81 -26.00
CA TYR A 186 -6.56 8.46 -24.98
C TYR A 186 -7.10 9.73 -24.33
N ARG A 187 -8.42 9.90 -24.32
CA ARG A 187 -9.05 11.11 -23.79
C ARG A 187 -8.96 11.12 -22.25
N THR A 188 -8.31 12.12 -21.68
CA THR A 188 -8.01 12.17 -20.23
C THR A 188 -8.95 13.07 -19.42
N ASP A 189 -9.69 13.96 -20.06
CA ASP A 189 -10.67 14.84 -19.41
C ASP A 189 -12.01 14.16 -19.13
N TYR A 190 -12.40 13.17 -19.94
CA TYR A 190 -13.65 12.42 -19.80
C TYR A 190 -13.56 11.03 -20.43
N GLN A 191 -14.10 10.03 -19.72
CA GLN A 191 -14.29 8.66 -20.19
C GLN A 191 -15.63 8.10 -19.66
N PRO A 192 -16.39 7.30 -20.44
CA PRO A 192 -17.59 6.62 -19.97
C PRO A 192 -17.32 5.57 -18.88
N VAL A 193 -18.38 5.18 -18.16
CA VAL A 193 -18.29 4.16 -17.11
C VAL A 193 -18.24 2.77 -17.73
N GLY A 194 -17.03 2.25 -17.92
CA GLY A 194 -16.80 0.91 -18.45
C GLY A 194 -15.34 0.60 -18.78
N GLY A 195 -14.40 1.42 -18.30
CA GLY A 195 -13.00 1.50 -18.77
C GLY A 195 -12.35 0.16 -19.08
N ILE A 196 -11.86 0.06 -20.32
CA ILE A 196 -11.12 -1.09 -20.84
C ILE A 196 -9.62 -0.77 -20.78
N ASP A 197 -8.78 -1.43 -21.55
CA ASP A 197 -7.35 -1.60 -21.27
C ASP A 197 -6.46 -0.41 -21.67
N GLN A 198 -7.03 0.74 -22.06
CA GLN A 198 -6.31 1.90 -22.59
C GLN A 198 -5.49 1.57 -23.86
N VAL A 199 -5.98 0.64 -24.68
CA VAL A 199 -5.37 0.22 -25.94
C VAL A 199 -6.29 0.54 -27.11
N LEU A 200 -5.81 1.37 -28.05
CA LEU A 200 -6.49 1.60 -29.33
C LEU A 200 -6.31 0.35 -30.23
N GLY A 201 -7.20 -0.63 -30.07
CA GLY A 201 -7.20 -1.90 -30.79
C GLY A 201 -7.82 -1.81 -32.18
N LEU A 202 -8.79 -0.90 -32.38
CA LEU A 202 -9.57 -0.68 -33.60
C LEU A 202 -10.42 -1.86 -34.06
N THR A 203 -10.55 -2.91 -33.26
CA THR A 203 -11.31 -4.13 -33.57
C THR A 203 -12.73 -4.09 -33.01
N GLU A 204 -13.03 -3.17 -32.09
CA GLU A 204 -14.33 -3.04 -31.44
C GLU A 204 -14.85 -1.60 -31.55
N MET A 205 -14.96 -1.08 -32.78
CA MET A 205 -15.35 0.30 -33.04
C MET A 205 -16.87 0.50 -32.98
N TRP A 206 -17.28 1.60 -32.33
CA TRP A 206 -18.68 1.98 -32.10
C TRP A 206 -19.11 3.30 -32.74
N GLY A 207 -18.19 4.02 -33.39
CA GLY A 207 -18.49 5.24 -34.12
C GLY A 207 -17.47 6.36 -33.93
N TYR A 208 -17.86 7.57 -34.32
CA TYR A 208 -17.05 8.79 -34.19
C TYR A 208 -17.90 9.98 -33.74
N ALA A 209 -17.26 11.03 -33.22
CA ALA A 209 -17.92 12.28 -32.83
C ALA A 209 -17.08 13.51 -33.19
N ILE A 210 -17.75 14.64 -33.43
CA ILE A 210 -17.14 15.94 -33.69
C ILE A 210 -17.59 16.93 -32.63
N THR A 211 -16.64 17.56 -31.94
CA THR A 211 -16.89 18.67 -31.02
C THR A 211 -16.74 19.98 -31.77
N LEU A 212 -17.77 20.82 -31.72
CA LEU A 212 -17.81 22.09 -32.43
C LEU A 212 -17.20 23.23 -31.57
N PRO A 213 -16.61 24.27 -32.19
CA PRO A 213 -15.86 25.29 -31.45
C PRO A 213 -16.74 26.18 -30.53
N VAL A 214 -16.27 26.34 -29.30
CA VAL A 214 -16.91 27.15 -28.24
C VAL A 214 -16.74 28.66 -28.49
N GLY A 215 -17.74 29.44 -28.07
CA GLY A 215 -17.71 30.91 -28.04
C GLY A 215 -17.95 31.61 -29.38
N ALA A 216 -18.35 30.87 -30.42
CA ALA A 216 -18.55 31.43 -31.75
C ALA A 216 -19.62 30.69 -32.55
N LYS A 217 -20.62 31.45 -33.02
CA LYS A 217 -21.59 30.98 -34.03
C LYS A 217 -20.88 30.51 -35.29
N GLY A 218 -21.46 29.51 -35.94
CA GLY A 218 -20.98 29.03 -37.22
C GLY A 218 -21.89 28.02 -37.89
N GLU A 219 -21.49 27.68 -39.09
CA GLU A 219 -22.09 26.63 -39.92
C GLU A 219 -20.97 25.72 -40.41
N PHE A 220 -21.30 24.49 -40.79
CA PHE A 220 -20.37 23.57 -41.43
C PHE A 220 -21.08 22.69 -42.46
N ALA A 221 -20.31 22.14 -43.39
CA ALA A 221 -20.72 21.01 -44.22
C ALA A 221 -19.62 19.94 -44.23
N MET A 222 -20.03 18.68 -44.19
CA MET A 222 -19.17 17.51 -44.14
C MET A 222 -19.76 16.42 -45.04
N ASP A 223 -18.90 15.69 -45.73
CA ASP A 223 -19.29 14.69 -46.72
C ASP A 223 -18.37 13.45 -46.74
N GLY A 224 -18.86 12.32 -47.26
CA GLY A 224 -18.10 11.09 -47.57
C GLY A 224 -17.10 10.64 -46.50
N VAL A 225 -17.57 10.10 -45.38
CA VAL A 225 -16.72 9.52 -44.33
C VAL A 225 -16.33 8.10 -44.69
N GLU A 226 -15.04 7.84 -44.78
CA GLU A 226 -14.50 6.52 -45.13
C GLU A 226 -13.22 6.17 -44.36
N LEU A 227 -13.01 4.87 -44.16
CA LEU A 227 -11.74 4.32 -43.70
C LEU A 227 -10.79 4.22 -44.89
N TYR A 228 -9.54 4.65 -44.73
CA TYR A 228 -8.58 4.76 -45.83
C TYR A 228 -7.21 4.17 -45.50
N GLY A 229 -6.46 3.85 -46.56
CA GLY A 229 -5.08 3.37 -46.47
C GLY A 229 -4.95 2.01 -45.77
N ARG A 230 -3.75 1.45 -45.79
CA ARG A 230 -3.45 0.18 -45.10
C ARG A 230 -3.05 0.41 -43.64
N ALA A 231 -3.51 -0.46 -42.74
CA ALA A 231 -3.19 -0.44 -41.31
C ALA A 231 -1.72 -0.11 -40.99
N ASP A 232 -1.50 0.91 -40.16
CA ASP A 232 -0.19 1.15 -39.57
C ASP A 232 0.05 0.13 -38.45
N GLN A 233 1.01 -0.78 -38.67
CA GLN A 233 1.37 -1.80 -37.68
C GLN A 233 1.81 -1.20 -36.34
N SER A 234 2.31 0.04 -36.28
CA SER A 234 2.76 0.67 -35.03
C SER A 234 1.65 0.90 -33.99
N LEU A 235 0.39 0.84 -34.39
CA LEU A 235 -0.76 0.81 -33.48
C LEU A 235 -0.85 -0.52 -32.71
N ARG A 236 -0.50 -1.62 -33.38
CA ARG A 236 -0.68 -2.99 -32.87
C ARG A 236 0.63 -3.69 -32.49
N ALA A 237 1.78 -3.14 -32.85
CA ALA A 237 3.10 -3.65 -32.50
C ALA A 237 3.92 -2.59 -31.77
N SER A 238 4.58 -2.99 -30.70
CA SER A 238 5.50 -2.18 -29.90
C SER A 238 6.84 -2.89 -29.74
N VAL A 239 7.88 -2.09 -29.52
CA VAL A 239 9.19 -2.56 -29.07
C VAL A 239 9.36 -2.13 -27.62
N THR A 240 9.78 -3.08 -26.78
CA THR A 240 10.08 -2.86 -25.36
C THR A 240 11.47 -3.36 -25.02
N THR A 241 12.01 -2.84 -23.92
CA THR A 241 13.21 -3.37 -23.27
C THR A 241 12.83 -3.97 -21.91
N ASP A 242 13.56 -4.96 -21.43
CA ASP A 242 13.26 -5.62 -20.14
C ASP A 242 13.65 -4.78 -18.91
N ALA A 243 14.49 -3.77 -19.10
CA ALA A 243 14.76 -2.70 -18.15
C ALA A 243 15.00 -1.37 -18.90
N ALA A 244 15.00 -0.26 -18.17
CA ALA A 244 15.46 1.04 -18.68
C ALA A 244 16.93 1.31 -18.33
N VAL A 245 17.43 0.75 -17.23
CA VAL A 245 18.82 0.86 -16.78
C VAL A 245 19.42 -0.54 -16.69
N TYR A 246 20.65 -0.68 -17.18
CA TYR A 246 21.39 -1.94 -17.24
C TYR A 246 22.76 -1.79 -16.56
N PRO A 247 22.83 -1.99 -15.23
CA PRO A 247 24.08 -2.10 -14.50
C PRO A 247 24.94 -3.24 -15.04
N VAL A 248 26.26 -3.02 -15.13
CA VAL A 248 27.23 -4.02 -15.55
C VAL A 248 28.57 -3.78 -14.85
N GLU A 249 29.12 -4.86 -14.27
CA GLU A 249 30.48 -4.85 -13.74
C GLU A 249 31.50 -4.42 -14.81
N GLU A 250 32.49 -3.63 -14.39
CA GLU A 250 33.61 -3.18 -15.22
C GLU A 250 34.31 -4.37 -15.94
N GLY A 251 34.57 -4.24 -17.25
CA GLY A 251 35.05 -5.32 -18.12
C GLY A 251 34.02 -6.41 -18.47
N GLY A 252 32.78 -6.29 -18.00
CA GLY A 252 31.65 -7.15 -18.34
C GLY A 252 31.05 -6.90 -19.73
N THR A 253 29.82 -7.36 -19.94
CA THR A 253 29.07 -7.11 -21.18
C THR A 253 27.59 -7.00 -20.87
N ALA A 254 27.05 -5.79 -21.01
CA ALA A 254 25.63 -5.55 -20.81
C ALA A 254 24.80 -6.25 -21.89
N ALA A 255 23.64 -6.78 -21.48
CA ALA A 255 22.77 -7.60 -22.32
C ALA A 255 21.37 -6.98 -22.40
N VAL A 256 21.19 -5.98 -23.26
CA VAL A 256 19.91 -5.30 -23.47
C VAL A 256 18.99 -6.20 -24.28
N ARG A 257 17.91 -6.70 -23.66
CA ARG A 257 16.91 -7.53 -24.35
C ARG A 257 15.84 -6.63 -24.96
N VAL A 258 15.80 -6.60 -26.29
CA VAL A 258 14.80 -5.89 -27.08
C VAL A 258 13.72 -6.89 -27.50
N THR A 259 12.47 -6.59 -27.19
CA THR A 259 11.32 -7.48 -27.40
C THR A 259 10.30 -6.80 -28.31
N VAL A 260 9.79 -7.52 -29.32
CA VAL A 260 8.61 -7.08 -30.06
C VAL A 260 7.36 -7.70 -29.42
N ALA A 261 6.35 -6.88 -29.13
CA ALA A 261 5.09 -7.28 -28.53
C ALA A 261 3.92 -6.71 -29.33
N THR A 262 2.82 -7.46 -29.42
CA THR A 262 1.62 -7.06 -30.17
C THR A 262 0.34 -7.17 -29.35
N THR A 263 -0.61 -6.28 -29.66
CA THR A 263 -2.00 -6.36 -29.19
C THR A 263 -2.62 -7.69 -29.66
N GLY A 264 -3.37 -8.37 -28.78
CA GLY A 264 -4.00 -9.66 -29.09
C GLY A 264 -3.03 -10.84 -29.31
N SER A 265 -1.71 -10.67 -29.06
CA SER A 265 -0.67 -11.71 -29.24
C SER A 265 -0.46 -12.24 -30.67
N ALA A 266 -1.06 -11.62 -31.68
CA ALA A 266 -0.86 -12.00 -33.08
C ALA A 266 0.61 -11.82 -33.52
N PRO A 267 1.13 -12.58 -34.51
CA PRO A 267 2.42 -12.26 -35.12
C PRO A 267 2.40 -10.86 -35.77
N ILE A 268 3.56 -10.21 -35.89
CA ILE A 268 3.67 -8.98 -36.70
C ILE A 268 3.45 -9.29 -38.18
N ASP A 269 2.68 -8.46 -38.87
CA ASP A 269 2.35 -8.59 -40.30
C ASP A 269 3.48 -8.06 -41.21
N GLU A 270 4.26 -7.10 -40.71
CA GLU A 270 5.37 -6.43 -41.40
C GLU A 270 6.67 -6.49 -40.59
N PRO A 271 7.86 -6.41 -41.23
CA PRO A 271 9.13 -6.43 -40.52
C PRO A 271 9.33 -5.22 -39.59
N VAL A 272 9.46 -5.48 -38.29
CA VAL A 272 9.90 -4.45 -37.32
C VAL A 272 11.43 -4.36 -37.36
N THR A 273 11.96 -3.15 -37.49
CA THR A 273 13.40 -2.91 -37.37
C THR A 273 13.71 -1.98 -36.20
N VAL A 274 14.80 -2.29 -35.49
CA VAL A 274 15.32 -1.52 -34.38
C VAL A 274 16.79 -1.22 -34.69
N ALA A 275 17.05 -0.05 -35.25
CA ALA A 275 18.41 0.46 -35.34
C ALA A 275 18.88 0.89 -33.95
N TYR A 276 20.14 0.61 -33.61
CA TYR A 276 20.72 0.93 -32.32
C TYR A 276 22.09 1.59 -32.49
N GLU A 277 22.41 2.54 -31.62
CA GLU A 277 23.73 3.15 -31.52
C GLU A 277 24.03 3.64 -30.09
N THR A 278 25.26 3.46 -29.62
CA THR A 278 25.72 4.07 -28.36
C THR A 278 25.90 5.57 -28.54
N SER A 279 25.23 6.37 -27.71
CA SER A 279 25.36 7.83 -27.68
C SER A 279 26.64 8.28 -26.99
N THR A 280 27.17 9.42 -27.41
CA THR A 280 28.26 10.15 -26.73
C THR A 280 27.74 11.17 -25.70
N THR A 281 26.45 11.15 -25.39
CA THR A 281 25.83 11.99 -24.34
C THR A 281 25.88 11.35 -22.95
N GLY A 282 26.58 10.23 -22.81
CA GLY A 282 26.86 9.57 -21.54
C GLY A 282 27.98 10.24 -20.76
N THR A 283 28.37 9.60 -19.65
CA THR A 283 29.55 9.99 -18.87
C THR A 283 30.78 9.13 -19.13
N ALA A 284 30.61 7.93 -19.70
CA ALA A 284 31.70 7.03 -20.08
C ALA A 284 32.39 7.46 -21.38
N ASP A 285 33.72 7.28 -21.49
CA ASP A 285 34.53 7.61 -22.66
C ASP A 285 34.56 6.45 -23.70
N PRO A 286 34.12 6.70 -24.96
CA PRO A 286 34.19 5.72 -26.04
C PRO A 286 35.61 5.17 -26.27
N GLY A 287 35.76 3.84 -26.18
CA GLY A 287 37.03 3.15 -26.42
C GLY A 287 38.00 3.12 -25.24
N LYS A 288 37.64 3.73 -24.09
CA LYS A 288 38.31 3.51 -22.80
C LYS A 288 37.52 2.56 -21.91
N ASP A 289 36.23 2.86 -21.74
CA ASP A 289 35.38 2.22 -20.72
C ASP A 289 34.34 1.29 -21.37
N TYR A 290 34.09 1.48 -22.67
CA TYR A 290 33.30 0.58 -23.49
C TYR A 290 33.74 0.54 -24.95
N THR A 291 33.36 -0.52 -25.66
CA THR A 291 33.48 -0.58 -27.13
C THR A 291 32.17 -0.07 -27.75
N PRO A 292 32.19 1.03 -28.53
CA PRO A 292 30.97 1.55 -29.18
C PRO A 292 30.31 0.50 -30.07
N VAL A 293 28.98 0.38 -29.99
CA VAL A 293 28.20 -0.54 -30.81
C VAL A 293 27.13 0.20 -31.60
N SER A 294 26.94 -0.22 -32.84
CA SER A 294 25.86 0.24 -33.71
C SER A 294 25.41 -0.89 -34.63
N GLY A 295 24.12 -0.95 -34.95
CA GLY A 295 23.59 -1.97 -35.85
C GLY A 295 22.08 -1.94 -35.97
N THR A 296 21.49 -3.05 -36.43
CA THR A 296 20.05 -3.19 -36.60
C THR A 296 19.60 -4.58 -36.16
N LEU A 297 18.55 -4.64 -35.35
CA LEU A 297 17.80 -5.86 -35.09
C LEU A 297 16.56 -5.85 -36.00
N THR A 298 16.31 -6.94 -36.71
CA THR A 298 15.12 -7.10 -37.58
C THR A 298 14.29 -8.26 -37.07
N PHE A 299 13.03 -8.01 -36.75
CA PHE A 299 12.00 -9.02 -36.52
C PHE A 299 11.20 -9.15 -37.83
N PRO A 300 11.34 -10.23 -38.61
CA PRO A 300 10.62 -10.38 -39.87
C PRO A 300 9.10 -10.46 -39.68
N ALA A 301 8.33 -10.16 -40.73
CA ALA A 301 6.91 -10.51 -40.80
C ALA A 301 6.68 -11.98 -40.41
N GLY A 302 5.61 -12.25 -39.68
CA GLY A 302 5.30 -13.54 -39.04
C GLY A 302 6.01 -13.79 -37.71
N THR A 303 6.77 -12.82 -37.15
CA THR A 303 7.38 -12.99 -35.81
C THR A 303 6.31 -12.91 -34.72
N THR A 304 6.25 -13.93 -33.86
CA THR A 304 5.30 -14.02 -32.74
C THR A 304 5.53 -12.93 -31.68
N SER A 305 4.45 -12.42 -31.10
CA SER A 305 4.47 -11.54 -29.92
C SER A 305 5.36 -12.10 -28.80
N GLY A 306 6.10 -11.21 -28.12
CA GLY A 306 7.05 -11.58 -27.07
C GLY A 306 8.40 -12.10 -27.58
N THR A 307 8.63 -12.16 -28.90
CA THR A 307 9.95 -12.56 -29.43
C THR A 307 11.00 -11.52 -29.07
N SER A 308 12.08 -11.96 -28.42
CA SER A 308 13.18 -11.10 -27.98
C SER A 308 14.48 -11.35 -28.75
N ARG A 309 15.28 -10.29 -28.90
CA ARG A 309 16.67 -10.32 -29.37
C ARG A 309 17.55 -9.55 -28.40
N THR A 310 18.75 -10.05 -28.12
CA THR A 310 19.68 -9.44 -27.17
C THR A 310 20.78 -8.69 -27.90
N LEU A 311 20.86 -7.38 -27.63
CA LEU A 311 22.02 -6.56 -27.93
C LEU A 311 23.09 -6.77 -26.86
N ARG A 312 24.37 -6.77 -27.27
CA ARG A 312 25.51 -6.90 -26.37
C ARG A 312 26.40 -5.68 -26.48
N LEU A 313 26.65 -5.03 -25.36
CA LEU A 313 27.57 -3.89 -25.24
C LEU A 313 28.73 -4.29 -24.32
N PRO A 314 29.93 -4.58 -24.86
CA PRO A 314 31.11 -4.87 -24.07
C PRO A 314 31.62 -3.61 -23.37
N THR A 315 31.76 -3.67 -22.05
CA THR A 315 32.54 -2.70 -21.29
C THR A 315 34.01 -3.14 -21.29
N LEU A 316 34.90 -2.22 -20.95
CA LEU A 316 36.33 -2.42 -20.85
C LEU A 316 36.72 -2.38 -19.37
N GLN A 317 37.91 -2.88 -19.04
CA GLN A 317 38.45 -2.88 -17.68
C GLN A 317 39.81 -2.19 -17.64
N ASP A 318 39.97 -1.33 -16.64
CA ASP A 318 41.11 -0.52 -16.29
C ASP A 318 41.66 -0.99 -14.90
N ARG A 319 42.32 -0.14 -14.10
CA ARG A 319 42.82 -0.46 -12.74
C ARG A 319 42.60 0.66 -11.73
N SER A 320 41.79 1.64 -12.08
CA SER A 320 41.45 2.81 -11.32
C SER A 320 40.37 2.45 -10.29
N ALA A 321 39.88 3.44 -9.56
CA ALA A 321 38.78 3.27 -8.62
C ALA A 321 37.81 4.41 -8.86
N GLU A 322 36.70 4.10 -9.50
CA GLU A 322 35.90 5.07 -10.22
C GLU A 322 34.43 5.02 -9.79
N SER A 323 33.75 6.14 -10.03
CA SER A 323 32.30 6.24 -9.91
C SER A 323 31.60 5.58 -11.10
N ALA A 324 30.31 5.32 -10.97
CA ALA A 324 29.54 4.72 -12.06
C ALA A 324 29.43 5.66 -13.27
N GLU A 325 29.46 5.07 -14.46
CA GLU A 325 29.46 5.81 -15.72
C GLU A 325 28.36 5.32 -16.67
N THR A 326 27.73 6.26 -17.36
CA THR A 326 26.52 5.98 -18.15
C THR A 326 26.83 5.93 -19.63
N ILE A 327 26.21 4.97 -20.33
CA ILE A 327 26.28 4.77 -21.78
C ILE A 327 24.84 4.71 -22.31
N PRO A 328 24.24 5.84 -22.72
CA PRO A 328 22.91 5.86 -23.30
C PRO A 328 22.89 5.12 -24.65
N LEU A 329 21.95 4.20 -24.83
CA LEU A 329 21.80 3.39 -26.04
C LEU A 329 20.55 3.84 -26.78
N LYS A 330 20.73 4.61 -27.85
CA LYS A 330 19.63 5.12 -28.67
C LYS A 330 19.06 3.99 -29.52
N LEU A 331 17.76 3.78 -29.41
CA LEU A 331 16.97 2.87 -30.25
C LEU A 331 16.11 3.70 -31.21
N THR A 332 16.18 3.40 -32.49
CA THR A 332 15.31 3.97 -33.53
C THR A 332 14.48 2.84 -34.12
N VAL A 333 13.17 2.87 -33.88
CA VAL A 333 12.24 1.80 -34.27
C VAL A 333 11.50 2.18 -35.54
N THR A 334 11.22 1.21 -36.40
CA THR A 334 10.43 1.37 -37.62
C THR A 334 9.54 0.14 -37.79
N GLY A 335 8.24 0.36 -38.10
CA GLY A 335 7.22 -0.69 -38.18
C GLY A 335 6.58 -1.07 -36.83
N ALA A 336 6.92 -0.39 -35.74
CA ALA A 336 6.35 -0.57 -34.41
C ALA A 336 6.47 0.71 -33.56
N LYS A 337 5.63 0.87 -32.54
CA LYS A 337 5.79 1.89 -31.49
C LYS A 337 7.12 1.68 -30.76
N ALA A 338 7.90 2.75 -30.62
CA ALA A 338 9.18 2.71 -29.89
C ALA A 338 8.97 2.55 -28.37
N PRO A 339 10.01 2.09 -27.62
CA PRO A 339 10.00 2.20 -26.17
C PRO A 339 9.77 3.65 -25.71
N ALA A 340 9.13 3.83 -24.55
CA ALA A 340 8.85 5.17 -24.00
C ALA A 340 10.11 5.99 -23.70
N GLU A 341 11.25 5.32 -23.50
CA GLU A 341 12.56 5.93 -23.29
C GLU A 341 13.66 5.05 -23.89
N ASN A 342 14.84 5.64 -24.13
CA ASN A 342 16.01 4.88 -24.56
C ASN A 342 16.68 4.18 -23.37
N PRO A 343 17.08 2.90 -23.48
CA PRO A 343 17.80 2.22 -22.42
C PRO A 343 19.18 2.84 -22.17
N GLN A 344 19.64 2.78 -20.93
CA GLN A 344 20.95 3.25 -20.48
C GLN A 344 21.73 2.09 -19.88
N VAL A 345 22.92 1.81 -20.41
CA VAL A 345 23.88 0.91 -19.76
C VAL A 345 24.69 1.71 -18.75
N VAL A 346 25.04 1.10 -17.62
CA VAL A 346 25.83 1.74 -16.56
C VAL A 346 27.02 0.84 -16.22
N VAL A 347 28.24 1.36 -16.39
CA VAL A 347 29.44 0.72 -15.85
C VAL A 347 29.43 0.98 -14.35
N ASP A 348 29.42 -0.09 -13.54
CA ASP A 348 29.24 0.04 -12.09
C ASP A 348 30.44 0.70 -11.41
N ALA A 349 30.14 1.47 -10.36
CA ALA A 349 31.15 2.08 -9.49
C ALA A 349 31.98 0.96 -8.83
N HIS A 350 33.30 1.13 -8.76
CA HIS A 350 34.19 0.05 -8.31
C HIS A 350 35.45 0.57 -7.62
N GLY A 351 36.10 -0.27 -6.81
CA GLY A 351 37.34 0.06 -6.09
C GLY A 351 37.24 1.10 -4.95
N LEU A 352 36.15 1.87 -4.87
CA LEU A 352 35.96 2.93 -3.89
C LEU A 352 35.73 2.38 -2.45
N PRO A 353 36.26 3.03 -1.39
CA PRO A 353 36.15 2.51 -0.03
C PRO A 353 34.72 2.30 0.47
N TYR A 354 33.76 3.15 0.10
CA TYR A 354 32.36 2.95 0.49
C TYR A 354 31.71 1.69 -0.11
N LEU A 355 32.25 1.11 -1.17
CA LEU A 355 31.80 -0.16 -1.76
C LEU A 355 32.43 -1.38 -1.06
N ASN A 356 33.53 -1.19 -0.32
CA ASN A 356 34.20 -2.28 0.37
C ASN A 356 33.43 -2.71 1.63
N SER A 357 32.59 -3.74 1.48
CA SER A 357 31.77 -4.33 2.55
C SER A 357 32.55 -4.91 3.74
N ARG A 358 33.88 -4.99 3.67
CA ARG A 358 34.76 -5.38 4.79
C ARG A 358 35.16 -4.20 5.68
N LEU A 359 34.93 -2.96 5.26
CA LEU A 359 35.20 -1.78 6.08
C LEU A 359 34.03 -1.52 7.06
N PRO A 360 34.31 -1.00 8.28
CA PRO A 360 33.26 -0.57 9.20
C PRO A 360 32.31 0.46 8.55
N VAL A 361 31.01 0.35 8.84
CA VAL A 361 29.97 1.25 8.29
C VAL A 361 30.36 2.73 8.41
N LYS A 362 30.87 3.15 9.58
CA LYS A 362 31.33 4.53 9.81
C LYS A 362 32.41 5.01 8.83
N GLN A 363 33.31 4.13 8.37
CA GLN A 363 34.32 4.47 7.37
C GLN A 363 33.71 4.58 5.97
N ARG A 364 32.76 3.69 5.62
CA ARG A 364 32.04 3.72 4.34
C ARG A 364 31.17 4.97 4.21
N VAL A 365 30.48 5.36 5.28
CA VAL A 365 29.71 6.62 5.37
C VAL A 365 30.61 7.83 5.20
N ALA A 366 31.73 7.90 5.92
CA ALA A 366 32.65 9.03 5.84
C ALA A 366 33.30 9.18 4.45
N ASP A 367 33.66 8.07 3.80
CA ASP A 367 34.16 8.07 2.43
C ASP A 367 33.10 8.57 1.44
N LEU A 368 31.90 7.98 1.45
CA LEU A 368 30.82 8.37 0.53
C LEU A 368 30.39 9.84 0.73
N LEU A 369 30.14 10.26 1.96
CA LEU A 369 29.70 11.62 2.28
C LEU A 369 30.72 12.68 1.82
N SER A 370 32.01 12.37 1.89
CA SER A 370 33.09 13.27 1.42
C SER A 370 33.15 13.47 -0.10
N ARG A 371 32.44 12.64 -0.88
CA ARG A 371 32.41 12.64 -2.35
C ARG A 371 31.14 13.26 -2.93
N MET A 372 30.10 13.39 -2.10
CA MET A 372 28.79 13.90 -2.48
C MET A 372 28.77 15.43 -2.54
N SER A 373 28.17 15.94 -3.61
CA SER A 373 27.74 17.33 -3.78
C SER A 373 26.53 17.65 -2.88
N LEU A 374 26.22 18.94 -2.75
CA LEU A 374 25.03 19.41 -2.03
C LEU A 374 23.72 18.85 -2.65
N ALA A 375 23.64 18.74 -3.97
CA ALA A 375 22.47 18.19 -4.66
C ALA A 375 22.29 16.67 -4.39
N GLU A 376 23.37 15.88 -4.45
CA GLU A 376 23.36 14.45 -4.09
C GLU A 376 22.97 14.28 -2.60
N LYS A 377 23.43 15.17 -1.72
CA LYS A 377 23.06 15.18 -0.28
C LYS A 377 21.59 15.54 -0.05
N ALA A 378 21.06 16.57 -0.73
CA ALA A 378 19.65 16.97 -0.66
C ALA A 378 18.74 15.85 -1.19
N GLY A 379 19.13 15.18 -2.28
CA GLY A 379 18.48 13.98 -2.80
C GLY A 379 18.32 12.90 -1.73
N GLN A 380 19.39 12.59 -0.99
CA GLN A 380 19.34 11.62 0.11
C GLN A 380 18.37 11.98 1.25
N MET A 381 18.12 13.27 1.48
CA MET A 381 17.15 13.76 2.47
C MET A 381 15.70 13.77 1.96
N THR A 382 15.47 13.44 0.69
CA THR A 382 14.16 13.49 0.04
C THR A 382 13.52 12.09 -0.02
N GLN A 383 12.28 11.98 0.47
CA GLN A 383 11.40 10.83 0.22
C GLN A 383 10.17 11.27 -0.58
N ALA A 384 9.92 10.60 -1.71
CA ALA A 384 8.76 10.83 -2.57
C ALA A 384 7.81 9.62 -2.58
N GLU A 385 6.53 9.85 -2.83
CA GLU A 385 5.52 8.78 -2.96
C GLU A 385 5.62 8.13 -4.35
N ARG A 386 5.43 6.80 -4.44
CA ARG A 386 5.60 6.08 -5.72
C ARG A 386 4.71 6.57 -6.87
N GLY A 387 3.51 7.07 -6.58
CA GLY A 387 2.58 7.65 -7.56
C GLY A 387 2.96 9.06 -8.02
N ALA A 388 3.84 9.76 -7.28
CA ALA A 388 4.41 11.04 -7.71
C ALA A 388 5.50 10.89 -8.78
N ILE A 389 6.04 9.68 -8.97
CA ILE A 389 7.10 9.38 -9.94
C ILE A 389 6.47 9.16 -11.32
N THR A 390 6.01 10.24 -11.94
CA THR A 390 5.44 10.24 -13.31
C THR A 390 6.52 10.06 -14.38
N ALA A 391 7.76 10.50 -14.14
CA ALA A 391 8.92 10.18 -14.95
C ALA A 391 9.96 9.42 -14.10
N ALA A 392 10.12 8.12 -14.35
CA ALA A 392 11.01 7.26 -13.55
C ALA A 392 12.50 7.69 -13.58
N GLY A 393 12.91 8.48 -14.57
CA GLY A 393 14.25 9.12 -14.60
C GLY A 393 14.48 10.14 -13.48
N ASP A 394 13.43 10.71 -12.88
CA ASP A 394 13.54 11.68 -11.78
C ASP A 394 14.26 11.10 -10.55
N ILE A 395 14.16 9.78 -10.31
CA ILE A 395 14.89 9.09 -9.22
C ILE A 395 16.39 9.31 -9.33
N ALA A 396 16.95 9.22 -10.55
CA ALA A 396 18.36 9.48 -10.81
C ALA A 396 18.67 10.98 -10.91
N ALA A 397 17.77 11.77 -11.54
CA ALA A 397 18.00 13.19 -11.75
C ALA A 397 18.04 14.04 -10.46
N TYR A 398 17.39 13.56 -9.39
CA TYR A 398 17.35 14.21 -8.07
C TYR A 398 18.07 13.39 -6.98
N ASP A 399 18.84 12.35 -7.33
CA ASP A 399 19.56 11.45 -6.40
C ASP A 399 18.71 10.98 -5.21
N LEU A 400 17.45 10.61 -5.47
CA LEU A 400 16.45 10.43 -4.41
C LEU A 400 16.90 9.41 -3.35
N GLY A 401 16.75 9.78 -2.08
CA GLY A 401 17.13 8.95 -0.95
C GLY A 401 16.16 7.82 -0.69
N SER A 402 14.88 8.07 -0.92
CA SER A 402 13.83 7.13 -0.54
C SER A 402 12.59 7.30 -1.41
N LEU A 403 11.82 6.22 -1.52
CA LEU A 403 10.43 6.26 -1.95
C LEU A 403 9.55 5.62 -0.87
N LEU A 404 8.25 5.90 -0.88
CA LEU A 404 7.27 5.18 -0.07
C LEU A 404 6.03 4.74 -0.86
N SER A 405 5.28 3.83 -0.23
CA SER A 405 3.84 3.66 -0.45
C SER A 405 3.07 4.14 0.77
N GLY A 406 2.20 5.14 0.59
CA GLY A 406 1.16 5.47 1.58
C GLY A 406 0.03 4.43 1.60
N GLY A 407 -0.92 4.58 2.54
CA GLY A 407 -2.06 3.66 2.67
C GLY A 407 -2.88 3.52 1.38
N GLY A 408 -2.94 2.31 0.83
CA GLY A 408 -3.59 2.02 -0.46
C GLY A 408 -2.78 2.36 -1.72
N SER A 409 -1.57 2.93 -1.61
CA SER A 409 -0.68 3.10 -2.77
C SER A 409 0.01 1.78 -3.11
N THR A 410 -0.62 0.99 -3.96
CA THR A 410 -0.17 -0.35 -4.34
C THR A 410 0.20 -0.40 -5.84
N PRO A 411 1.05 -1.34 -6.28
CA PRO A 411 1.16 -1.67 -7.69
C PRO A 411 -0.15 -2.32 -8.20
N THR A 412 -0.40 -2.23 -9.49
CA THR A 412 -1.50 -2.93 -10.17
C THR A 412 -0.92 -4.01 -11.09
N PRO A 413 -1.30 -5.29 -10.93
CA PRO A 413 -2.10 -5.86 -9.84
C PRO A 413 -1.35 -5.85 -8.49
N ASN A 414 -2.08 -5.87 -7.39
CA ASN A 414 -1.51 -5.89 -6.03
C ASN A 414 -1.09 -7.33 -5.64
N THR A 415 0.07 -7.79 -6.11
CA THR A 415 0.65 -9.10 -5.78
C THR A 415 2.11 -8.98 -5.31
N PRO A 416 2.65 -9.97 -4.56
CA PRO A 416 4.04 -9.93 -4.09
C PRO A 416 5.08 -9.71 -5.21
N GLU A 417 4.85 -10.32 -6.38
CA GLU A 417 5.72 -10.22 -7.54
C GLU A 417 5.66 -8.82 -8.18
N ALA A 418 4.47 -8.21 -8.19
CA ALA A 418 4.28 -6.86 -8.70
C ALA A 418 4.96 -5.80 -7.81
N TRP A 419 4.90 -5.98 -6.48
CA TRP A 419 5.65 -5.16 -5.51
C TRP A 419 7.16 -5.30 -5.71
N ALA A 420 7.68 -6.52 -5.74
CA ALA A 420 9.11 -6.77 -5.93
C ALA A 420 9.61 -6.19 -7.26
N LYS A 421 8.88 -6.42 -8.36
CA LYS A 421 9.21 -5.87 -9.68
C LYS A 421 9.18 -4.34 -9.70
N MET A 422 8.21 -3.71 -9.03
CA MET A 422 8.13 -2.25 -8.93
C MET A 422 9.34 -1.68 -8.17
N ILE A 423 9.70 -2.26 -7.03
CA ILE A 423 10.82 -1.82 -6.21
C ILE A 423 12.15 -2.01 -6.96
N ASP A 424 12.35 -3.16 -7.62
CA ASP A 424 13.55 -3.41 -8.44
C ASP A 424 13.65 -2.42 -9.60
N ALA A 425 12.54 -2.09 -10.26
CA ALA A 425 12.51 -1.08 -11.32
C ALA A 425 12.90 0.32 -10.80
N PHE A 426 12.54 0.69 -9.57
CA PHE A 426 13.00 1.93 -8.94
C PHE A 426 14.48 1.86 -8.52
N GLN A 427 14.94 0.74 -7.97
CA GLN A 427 16.35 0.56 -7.60
C GLN A 427 17.27 0.64 -8.82
N LEU A 428 16.86 0.07 -9.97
CA LEU A 428 17.58 0.21 -11.23
C LEU A 428 17.76 1.68 -11.64
N ARG A 429 16.82 2.59 -11.33
CA ARG A 429 17.01 4.03 -11.56
C ARG A 429 18.07 4.61 -10.64
N ALA A 430 18.07 4.25 -9.36
CA ALA A 430 19.12 4.66 -8.43
C ALA A 430 20.51 4.15 -8.85
N GLN A 431 20.60 3.00 -9.53
CA GLN A 431 21.86 2.50 -10.11
C GLN A 431 22.38 3.30 -11.31
N ALA A 432 21.61 4.24 -11.88
CA ALA A 432 22.11 5.19 -12.87
C ALA A 432 22.81 6.42 -12.26
N THR A 433 22.74 6.59 -10.94
CA THR A 433 23.45 7.67 -10.23
C THR A 433 24.95 7.37 -10.12
N ARG A 434 25.77 8.41 -10.14
CA ARG A 434 27.25 8.32 -10.12
C ARG A 434 27.81 7.51 -8.95
N PHE A 435 27.14 7.51 -7.80
CA PHE A 435 27.56 6.72 -6.63
C PHE A 435 26.70 5.47 -6.37
N GLN A 436 25.69 5.22 -7.20
CA GLN A 436 24.78 4.08 -7.11
C GLN A 436 24.18 3.89 -5.72
N ILE A 437 23.85 5.00 -5.04
CA ILE A 437 23.32 4.98 -3.67
C ILE A 437 21.90 4.39 -3.74
N PRO A 438 21.65 3.21 -3.13
CA PRO A 438 20.37 2.53 -3.26
C PRO A 438 19.26 3.31 -2.55
N LEU A 439 18.04 3.23 -3.08
CA LEU A 439 16.85 3.72 -2.39
C LEU A 439 16.63 2.91 -1.11
N ILE A 440 16.14 3.55 -0.05
CA ILE A 440 15.41 2.86 1.01
C ILE A 440 13.91 3.02 0.72
N TYR A 441 13.16 1.94 0.63
CA TYR A 441 11.72 1.98 0.36
C TYR A 441 10.93 1.81 1.66
N GLY A 442 10.01 2.73 1.96
CA GLY A 442 9.19 2.71 3.17
C GLY A 442 7.73 2.33 2.92
N VAL A 443 7.08 1.74 3.92
CA VAL A 443 5.63 1.46 3.92
C VAL A 443 5.10 1.46 5.35
N ASP A 444 3.83 1.79 5.54
CA ASP A 444 3.09 1.43 6.75
C ASP A 444 2.74 -0.06 6.70
N ALA A 445 3.30 -0.89 7.59
CA ALA A 445 2.91 -2.29 7.79
C ALA A 445 2.44 -2.52 9.25
N VAL A 446 1.63 -1.57 9.77
CA VAL A 446 1.41 -1.36 11.21
C VAL A 446 0.70 -2.50 11.97
N HIS A 447 0.15 -3.49 11.27
CA HIS A 447 -0.42 -4.71 11.88
C HIS A 447 -0.28 -5.96 10.97
N GLY A 448 0.81 -6.04 10.20
CA GLY A 448 1.01 -6.99 9.11
C GLY A 448 1.36 -6.26 7.82
N HIS A 449 1.67 -6.96 6.72
CA HIS A 449 1.89 -6.32 5.40
C HIS A 449 0.56 -5.87 4.78
N ASN A 450 -0.08 -4.91 5.45
CA ASN A 450 -1.51 -4.66 5.39
C ASN A 450 -2.00 -3.99 4.10
N ASN A 451 -1.11 -3.30 3.36
CA ASN A 451 -1.38 -2.82 2.00
C ASN A 451 -1.43 -3.96 0.95
N LEU A 452 -0.89 -5.14 1.25
CA LEU A 452 -0.86 -6.29 0.32
C LEU A 452 -2.08 -7.19 0.51
N VAL A 453 -2.84 -7.41 -0.57
CA VAL A 453 -3.95 -8.38 -0.58
C VAL A 453 -3.41 -9.80 -0.35
N GLY A 454 -4.04 -10.54 0.57
CA GLY A 454 -3.68 -11.92 0.92
C GLY A 454 -2.61 -12.07 2.02
N ALA A 455 -1.98 -10.98 2.45
CA ALA A 455 -1.05 -10.96 3.59
C ALA A 455 -1.72 -11.39 4.92
N THR A 456 -0.92 -11.73 5.91
CA THR A 456 -1.39 -12.02 7.27
C THR A 456 -1.70 -10.71 8.00
N ILE A 457 -2.97 -10.47 8.35
CA ILE A 457 -3.37 -9.29 9.13
C ILE A 457 -3.53 -9.70 10.59
N THR A 458 -2.69 -9.14 11.44
CA THR A 458 -2.71 -9.33 12.90
C THR A 458 -3.68 -8.32 13.55
N PRO A 459 -4.08 -8.51 14.82
CA PRO A 459 -4.85 -7.50 15.53
C PRO A 459 -4.12 -6.17 15.59
N HIS A 460 -4.86 -5.06 15.51
CA HIS A 460 -4.29 -3.73 15.77
C HIS A 460 -3.70 -3.62 17.19
N ASN A 461 -2.81 -2.65 17.40
CA ASN A 461 -1.97 -2.55 18.59
C ASN A 461 -2.76 -2.55 19.91
N ILE A 462 -3.96 -1.96 19.95
CA ILE A 462 -4.83 -2.03 21.14
C ILE A 462 -5.16 -3.49 21.52
N GLY A 463 -5.40 -4.36 20.54
CA GLY A 463 -5.60 -5.79 20.75
C GLY A 463 -4.32 -6.52 21.18
N ILE A 464 -3.16 -6.15 20.64
CA ILE A 464 -1.85 -6.69 21.06
C ILE A 464 -1.54 -6.31 22.52
N GLY A 465 -1.79 -5.06 22.89
CA GLY A 465 -1.68 -4.59 24.27
C GLY A 465 -2.66 -5.26 25.22
N ALA A 466 -3.88 -5.57 24.75
CA ALA A 466 -4.87 -6.32 25.51
C ALA A 466 -4.39 -7.75 25.87
N ALA A 467 -3.60 -8.39 25.01
CA ALA A 467 -3.03 -9.72 25.26
C ALA A 467 -1.95 -9.74 26.37
N ARG A 468 -1.29 -8.59 26.64
CA ARG A 468 -0.23 -8.44 27.67
C ARG A 468 0.97 -9.39 27.49
N ASP A 469 1.23 -9.94 26.28
CA ASP A 469 2.38 -10.81 25.98
C ASP A 469 3.40 -10.14 25.03
N PRO A 470 4.54 -9.62 25.56
CA PRO A 470 5.65 -9.13 24.75
C PRO A 470 6.21 -10.17 23.77
N GLN A 471 6.16 -11.47 24.09
CA GLN A 471 6.66 -12.49 23.18
C GLN A 471 5.70 -12.72 22.01
N LEU A 472 4.39 -12.47 22.17
CA LEU A 472 3.43 -12.47 21.08
C LEU A 472 3.60 -11.24 20.20
N ALA A 473 3.78 -10.06 20.81
CA ALA A 473 4.09 -8.82 20.09
C ALA A 473 5.39 -8.94 19.25
N TYR A 474 6.44 -9.57 19.78
CA TYR A 474 7.63 -9.93 19.00
C TYR A 474 7.29 -10.84 17.80
N ARG A 475 6.44 -11.87 18.01
CA ARG A 475 6.08 -12.84 16.96
C ARG A 475 5.22 -12.21 15.84
N THR A 476 4.27 -11.35 16.16
CA THR A 476 3.46 -10.64 15.15
C THR A 476 4.32 -9.69 14.31
N ALA A 477 5.23 -8.95 14.95
CA ALA A 477 6.21 -8.12 14.25
C ALA A 477 7.19 -8.94 13.40
N ALA A 478 7.63 -10.11 13.86
CA ALA A 478 8.50 -10.99 13.08
C ALA A 478 7.82 -11.58 11.84
N VAL A 479 6.50 -11.87 11.91
CA VAL A 479 5.67 -12.21 10.75
C VAL A 479 5.59 -11.03 9.78
N THR A 480 5.26 -9.84 10.29
CA THR A 480 5.19 -8.60 9.49
C THR A 480 6.47 -8.37 8.71
N ALA A 481 7.63 -8.40 9.37
CA ALA A 481 8.92 -8.21 8.73
C ALA A 481 9.26 -9.26 7.67
N ALA A 482 8.88 -10.53 7.88
CA ALA A 482 9.08 -11.58 6.89
C ALA A 482 8.24 -11.35 5.62
N GLU A 483 6.96 -10.97 5.77
CA GLU A 483 6.07 -10.72 4.63
C GLU A 483 6.43 -9.42 3.88
N VAL A 484 6.71 -8.34 4.61
CA VAL A 484 7.14 -7.05 4.03
C VAL A 484 8.45 -7.21 3.27
N ARG A 485 9.46 -7.87 3.87
CA ARG A 485 10.78 -8.02 3.26
C ARG A 485 10.75 -8.91 2.01
N ALA A 486 9.89 -9.92 1.99
CA ALA A 486 9.67 -10.80 0.83
C ALA A 486 9.08 -10.09 -0.40
N THR A 487 8.46 -8.91 -0.22
CA THR A 487 8.03 -8.04 -1.35
C THR A 487 9.10 -7.04 -1.80
N GLY A 488 10.28 -7.05 -1.18
CA GLY A 488 11.41 -6.16 -1.50
C GLY A 488 11.56 -4.95 -0.57
N ILE A 489 10.58 -4.67 0.28
CA ILE A 489 10.56 -3.47 1.14
C ILE A 489 11.53 -3.64 2.33
N PRO A 490 12.52 -2.73 2.52
CA PRO A 490 13.48 -2.81 3.62
C PRO A 490 13.07 -2.08 4.91
N TRP A 491 12.01 -1.26 4.90
CA TRP A 491 11.69 -0.32 5.99
C TRP A 491 10.18 -0.23 6.25
N ASP A 492 9.81 -0.35 7.51
CA ASP A 492 8.44 -0.29 8.02
C ASP A 492 8.25 0.93 8.95
N PHE A 493 7.16 1.66 8.74
CA PHE A 493 6.71 2.78 9.57
C PHE A 493 5.99 2.31 10.84
N ALA A 494 6.57 1.34 11.55
CA ALA A 494 6.06 0.80 12.81
C ALA A 494 7.19 0.58 13.83
N PRO A 495 6.91 0.63 15.16
CA PRO A 495 5.60 0.76 15.79
C PRO A 495 5.13 2.19 16.12
N CYS A 496 3.82 2.36 16.24
CA CYS A 496 3.22 3.47 17.00
C CYS A 496 3.54 3.25 18.50
N LEU A 497 4.42 4.07 19.10
CA LEU A 497 4.69 4.10 20.55
C LEU A 497 3.77 5.09 21.26
N CYS A 498 2.53 5.07 20.78
CA CYS A 498 1.48 6.01 21.06
C CYS A 498 0.85 5.65 22.41
N VAL A 499 0.79 6.61 23.33
CA VAL A 499 0.12 6.44 24.63
C VAL A 499 -1.18 7.22 24.56
N THR A 500 -2.29 6.54 24.24
CA THR A 500 -3.60 7.19 24.10
C THR A 500 -4.09 7.68 25.45
N ARG A 501 -4.57 8.93 25.51
CA ARG A 501 -5.09 9.58 26.73
C ARG A 501 -6.55 10.00 26.60
N ASP A 502 -7.13 9.94 25.40
CA ASP A 502 -8.52 10.24 25.11
C ASP A 502 -8.98 9.37 23.91
N ASP A 503 -9.85 8.39 24.18
CA ASP A 503 -10.31 7.43 23.17
C ASP A 503 -11.13 8.07 22.03
N ARG A 504 -11.49 9.36 22.12
CA ARG A 504 -12.10 10.09 21.00
C ARG A 504 -11.18 10.24 19.79
N TRP A 505 -9.87 10.02 19.96
CA TRP A 505 -8.88 10.06 18.89
C TRP A 505 -9.06 8.93 17.88
N GLY A 506 -9.11 9.28 16.59
CA GLY A 506 -9.27 8.32 15.49
C GLY A 506 -8.09 7.36 15.28
N ARG A 507 -6.98 7.51 16.03
CA ARG A 507 -5.83 6.57 16.03
C ARG A 507 -5.67 5.81 17.35
N ALA A 508 -6.65 5.86 18.25
CA ALA A 508 -6.58 5.16 19.54
C ALA A 508 -6.27 3.64 19.41
N TYR A 509 -6.70 3.00 18.31
CA TYR A 509 -6.39 1.59 18.03
C TYR A 509 -4.92 1.31 17.68
N GLU A 510 -4.18 2.32 17.20
CA GLU A 510 -2.75 2.23 16.91
C GLU A 510 -1.89 2.26 18.19
N ALA A 511 -2.45 2.71 19.32
CA ALA A 511 -1.80 2.65 20.62
C ALA A 511 -1.91 1.25 21.26
N PHE A 512 -0.84 0.78 21.92
CA PHE A 512 -0.94 -0.45 22.73
C PHE A 512 -1.75 -0.26 24.03
N GLY A 513 -2.03 0.99 24.42
CA GLY A 513 -2.88 1.33 25.57
C GLY A 513 -2.59 2.71 26.16
N GLU A 514 -3.22 2.99 27.30
CA GLU A 514 -3.14 4.30 27.98
C GLU A 514 -2.00 4.42 28.99
N ASP A 515 -1.40 3.29 29.42
CA ASP A 515 -0.29 3.24 30.37
C ASP A 515 1.05 3.15 29.62
N PRO A 516 1.99 4.10 29.80
CA PRO A 516 3.31 4.02 29.17
C PRO A 516 4.05 2.71 29.52
N ALA A 517 3.86 2.16 30.72
CA ALA A 517 4.48 0.90 31.13
C ALA A 517 3.94 -0.33 30.38
N LEU A 518 2.78 -0.21 29.71
CA LEU A 518 2.28 -1.22 28.77
C LEU A 518 2.93 -1.05 27.39
N VAL A 519 3.07 0.18 26.91
CA VAL A 519 3.75 0.49 25.64
C VAL A 519 5.21 0.01 25.69
N ASP A 520 5.98 0.39 26.73
CA ASP A 520 7.36 -0.08 27.00
C ASP A 520 7.50 -1.62 26.94
N ALA A 521 6.47 -2.32 27.42
CA ALA A 521 6.45 -3.78 27.45
C ALA A 521 6.21 -4.40 26.07
N MET A 522 5.42 -3.76 25.20
CA MET A 522 5.12 -4.26 23.85
C MET A 522 6.22 -3.96 22.83
N GLU A 523 7.13 -3.02 23.11
CA GLU A 523 8.25 -2.61 22.24
C GLU A 523 9.20 -3.72 21.77
N THR A 524 9.08 -4.92 22.30
CA THR A 524 9.61 -6.14 21.67
C THR A 524 9.24 -6.30 20.18
N VAL A 525 8.21 -5.61 19.69
CA VAL A 525 7.95 -5.43 18.25
C VAL A 525 9.17 -4.91 17.47
N ILE A 526 9.98 -4.00 18.06
CA ILE A 526 11.18 -3.44 17.42
C ILE A 526 12.20 -4.56 17.13
N GLN A 527 12.37 -5.51 18.06
CA GLN A 527 13.23 -6.69 17.83
C GLN A 527 12.59 -7.70 16.86
N GLY A 528 11.26 -7.78 16.79
CA GLY A 528 10.57 -8.60 15.80
C GLY A 528 10.84 -8.10 14.38
N LEU A 529 10.76 -6.78 14.19
CA LEU A 529 11.04 -6.09 12.93
C LEU A 529 12.52 -6.12 12.54
N GLN A 530 13.41 -5.66 13.42
CA GLN A 530 14.82 -5.39 13.10
C GLN A 530 15.81 -6.51 13.48
N GLY A 531 15.46 -7.34 14.46
CA GLY A 531 16.39 -8.27 15.11
C GLY A 531 17.19 -7.60 16.23
N ALA A 532 18.49 -7.91 16.35
CA ALA A 532 19.32 -7.41 17.45
C ALA A 532 19.47 -5.86 17.45
N PRO A 533 19.54 -5.21 18.64
CA PRO A 533 19.72 -3.75 18.77
C PRO A 533 20.96 -3.15 18.11
N ASP A 534 22.00 -3.96 17.86
CA ASP A 534 23.22 -3.53 17.14
C ASP A 534 23.03 -3.47 15.60
N GLY A 535 21.85 -3.82 15.11
CA GLY A 535 21.49 -3.81 13.69
C GLY A 535 22.13 -4.93 12.86
N ARG A 536 22.86 -5.89 13.46
CA ARG A 536 23.56 -6.95 12.71
C ARG A 536 22.62 -7.88 11.91
N ASP A 537 21.37 -7.97 12.35
CA ASP A 537 20.35 -8.82 11.75
C ASP A 537 19.58 -8.14 10.60
N LEU A 538 19.73 -6.82 10.41
CA LEU A 538 19.02 -6.04 9.37
C LEU A 538 19.36 -6.46 7.92
N LYS A 539 20.44 -7.21 7.71
CA LYS A 539 20.84 -7.77 6.40
C LYS A 539 20.11 -9.07 6.03
N ARG A 540 19.27 -9.60 6.91
CA ARG A 540 18.51 -10.83 6.67
C ARG A 540 17.29 -10.55 5.78
N SER A 541 16.85 -11.57 5.04
CA SER A 541 15.66 -11.51 4.18
C SER A 541 14.33 -11.60 4.94
N ASP A 542 14.35 -11.67 6.27
CA ASP A 542 13.18 -11.70 7.15
C ASP A 542 13.13 -10.48 8.10
N LYS A 543 13.88 -9.42 7.85
CA LYS A 543 14.02 -8.24 8.73
C LYS A 543 13.90 -6.93 7.96
N VAL A 544 13.31 -5.93 8.63
CA VAL A 544 13.09 -4.57 8.14
C VAL A 544 13.60 -3.55 9.16
N LEU A 545 13.96 -2.35 8.71
CA LEU A 545 14.19 -1.20 9.59
C LEU A 545 12.85 -0.80 10.24
N ALA A 546 12.86 -0.40 11.51
CA ALA A 546 11.67 0.02 12.24
C ALA A 546 11.65 1.54 12.47
N THR A 547 10.46 2.06 12.73
CA THR A 547 10.17 3.48 12.96
C THR A 547 9.34 3.65 14.22
N ALA A 548 9.94 4.18 15.29
CA ALA A 548 9.16 4.58 16.46
C ALA A 548 8.41 5.88 16.15
N LYS A 549 7.07 5.86 16.24
CA LYS A 549 6.22 7.00 15.87
C LYS A 549 5.05 7.26 16.85
N HIS A 550 4.49 8.46 16.99
CA HIS A 550 4.97 9.73 16.41
C HIS A 550 5.53 10.64 17.51
N PHE A 551 6.79 11.05 17.39
CA PHE A 551 7.57 11.75 18.40
C PHE A 551 7.14 13.23 18.50
N VAL A 552 6.55 13.73 19.59
CA VAL A 552 6.12 13.02 20.78
C VAL A 552 4.84 13.63 21.33
N GLY A 553 3.95 12.79 21.85
CA GLY A 553 2.71 13.22 22.49
C GLY A 553 1.49 13.19 21.58
N ASP A 554 1.55 12.54 20.42
CA ASP A 554 0.42 12.28 19.52
C ASP A 554 -0.85 11.82 20.24
N GLY A 555 -0.78 10.75 21.06
CA GLY A 555 -1.93 10.25 21.82
C GLY A 555 -2.38 11.12 23.00
N GLY A 556 -1.79 12.31 23.19
CA GLY A 556 -2.06 13.24 24.29
C GLY A 556 -2.75 14.55 23.88
N THR A 557 -3.24 14.65 22.64
CA THR A 557 -3.86 15.88 22.14
C THR A 557 -5.20 16.18 22.84
N GLU A 558 -5.48 17.47 23.05
CA GLU A 558 -6.72 17.90 23.71
C GLU A 558 -7.91 17.87 22.73
N TYR A 559 -9.06 17.32 23.16
CA TYR A 559 -10.26 17.31 22.34
C TYR A 559 -10.76 18.72 22.01
N GLY A 560 -11.04 18.97 20.73
CA GLY A 560 -11.38 20.29 20.19
C GLY A 560 -10.19 21.20 19.88
N SER A 561 -8.94 20.70 19.97
CA SER A 561 -7.72 21.51 19.74
C SER A 561 -7.13 21.40 18.34
N SER A 562 -7.63 20.51 17.48
CA SER A 562 -7.13 20.39 16.11
C SER A 562 -7.53 21.59 15.25
N THR A 563 -6.66 21.92 14.30
CA THR A 563 -6.87 22.95 13.27
C THR A 563 -6.81 22.35 11.85
N THR A 564 -6.73 21.03 11.73
CA THR A 564 -6.63 20.32 10.45
C THR A 564 -8.01 19.89 9.97
N GLY A 565 -8.51 20.51 8.89
CA GLY A 565 -9.75 20.08 8.22
C GLY A 565 -10.96 20.04 9.15
N THR A 566 -11.56 18.86 9.29
CA THR A 566 -12.71 18.59 10.18
C THR A 566 -12.33 17.78 11.44
N TYR A 567 -11.04 17.57 11.68
CA TYR A 567 -10.56 16.77 12.81
C TYR A 567 -10.85 17.48 14.12
N THR A 568 -11.15 16.73 15.18
CA THR A 568 -11.49 17.32 16.48
C THR A 568 -10.32 17.20 17.46
N ILE A 569 -9.49 16.17 17.34
CA ILE A 569 -8.43 15.84 18.29
C ILE A 569 -7.13 15.38 17.60
N ASP A 570 -7.20 14.68 16.48
CA ASP A 570 -6.00 14.27 15.74
C ASP A 570 -5.22 15.48 15.22
N GLN A 571 -3.88 15.38 15.24
CA GLN A 571 -2.95 16.46 14.88
C GLN A 571 -3.07 17.77 15.72
N GLY A 572 -3.85 17.74 16.81
CA GLY A 572 -4.10 18.87 17.70
C GLY A 572 -2.95 19.24 18.65
N VAL A 573 -3.30 19.77 19.82
CA VAL A 573 -2.34 20.30 20.81
C VAL A 573 -2.26 19.40 22.03
N THR A 574 -1.06 18.89 22.32
CA THR A 574 -0.74 18.14 23.54
C THR A 574 -0.23 19.09 24.60
N LYS A 575 -1.08 19.38 25.60
CA LYS A 575 -0.80 20.32 26.70
C LYS A 575 -0.34 19.57 27.94
N VAL A 576 0.91 19.73 28.33
CA VAL A 576 1.53 18.94 29.40
C VAL A 576 2.48 19.77 30.26
N THR A 577 2.61 19.42 31.55
CA THR A 577 3.80 19.81 32.31
C THR A 577 5.01 19.01 31.84
N ARG A 578 6.23 19.54 32.05
CA ARG A 578 7.47 18.76 31.79
C ARG A 578 7.44 17.39 32.47
N GLN A 579 6.92 17.28 33.70
CA GLN A 579 6.83 16.00 34.41
C GLN A 579 5.90 15.00 33.72
N GLN A 580 4.73 15.44 33.22
CA GLN A 580 3.81 14.57 32.46
C GLN A 580 4.41 14.14 31.12
N LEU A 581 5.08 15.06 30.42
CA LEU A 581 5.77 14.75 29.17
C LEU A 581 6.82 13.64 29.35
N GLU A 582 7.67 13.75 30.39
CA GLU A 582 8.67 12.72 30.72
C GLU A 582 8.04 11.39 31.15
N ALA A 583 7.02 11.45 32.01
CA ALA A 583 6.43 10.25 32.62
C ALA A 583 5.47 9.47 31.72
N VAL A 584 4.90 10.11 30.68
CA VAL A 584 3.90 9.52 29.79
C VAL A 584 4.45 9.36 28.38
N HIS A 585 4.72 10.46 27.68
CA HIS A 585 4.93 10.39 26.22
C HIS A 585 6.39 10.18 25.82
N LEU A 586 7.38 10.63 26.61
CA LEU A 586 8.82 10.40 26.32
C LEU A 586 9.36 9.07 26.85
N ALA A 587 8.67 8.42 27.80
CA ALA A 587 9.14 7.18 28.40
C ALA A 587 9.37 6.05 27.35
N PRO A 588 8.40 5.73 26.47
CA PRO A 588 8.60 4.72 25.41
C PRO A 588 9.81 5.01 24.50
N TYR A 589 10.02 6.27 24.12
CA TYR A 589 11.15 6.62 23.24
C TYR A 589 12.52 6.38 23.87
N THR A 590 12.64 6.37 25.19
CA THR A 590 13.89 5.97 25.85
C THR A 590 14.13 4.47 25.63
N THR A 591 13.10 3.66 25.90
CA THR A 591 13.13 2.21 25.71
C THR A 591 13.38 1.82 24.24
N ALA A 592 12.80 2.57 23.30
CA ALA A 592 12.95 2.35 21.86
C ALA A 592 14.37 2.61 21.34
N VAL A 593 15.03 3.65 21.88
CA VAL A 593 16.43 3.95 21.55
C VAL A 593 17.38 2.93 22.18
N ASP A 594 17.16 2.54 23.44
CA ASP A 594 17.89 1.42 24.09
C ASP A 594 17.74 0.09 23.33
N ARG A 595 16.58 -0.09 22.67
CA ARG A 595 16.26 -1.21 21.78
C ARG A 595 16.87 -1.11 20.38
N GLY A 596 17.54 0.00 20.06
CA GLY A 596 18.23 0.21 18.79
C GLY A 596 17.29 0.47 17.60
N VAL A 597 16.16 1.16 17.82
CA VAL A 597 15.25 1.54 16.71
C VAL A 597 16.00 2.33 15.63
N GLY A 598 15.80 1.98 14.36
CA GLY A 598 16.57 2.54 13.24
C GLY A 598 16.15 3.95 12.84
N THR A 599 14.86 4.27 13.00
CA THR A 599 14.28 5.57 12.64
C THR A 599 13.25 6.05 13.66
N VAL A 600 13.00 7.36 13.68
CA VAL A 600 11.94 7.99 14.49
C VAL A 600 11.18 8.99 13.61
N MET A 601 9.86 9.02 13.71
CA MET A 601 9.01 9.94 12.97
C MET A 601 8.34 10.94 13.91
N PRO A 602 8.54 12.28 13.79
CA PRO A 602 7.85 13.25 14.62
C PRO A 602 6.36 13.38 14.28
N SER A 603 5.54 13.72 15.29
CA SER A 603 4.09 13.85 15.14
C SER A 603 3.64 15.13 14.42
N PHE A 604 2.52 15.07 13.70
CA PHE A 604 1.80 16.28 13.30
C PHE A 604 1.37 17.18 14.47
N SER A 605 1.27 16.65 15.70
CA SER A 605 0.75 17.40 16.85
C SER A 605 1.64 18.59 17.23
N SER A 606 1.02 19.57 17.88
CA SER A 606 1.74 20.66 18.54
C SER A 606 1.93 20.32 20.01
N LEU A 607 3.15 20.52 20.52
CA LEU A 607 3.48 20.32 21.92
C LEU A 607 3.48 21.67 22.65
N ASP A 608 2.69 21.79 23.71
CA ASP A 608 2.64 22.94 24.61
C ASP A 608 3.11 22.51 26.01
N ILE A 609 4.30 22.98 26.42
CA ILE A 609 4.92 22.57 27.68
C ILE A 609 4.72 23.68 28.71
N ALA A 610 3.83 23.44 29.67
CA ALA A 610 3.46 24.41 30.69
C ALA A 610 4.70 24.99 31.41
N GLY A 611 4.93 26.29 31.21
CA GLY A 611 6.04 27.04 31.80
C GLY A 611 7.30 27.18 30.95
N ASP A 612 7.36 26.65 29.72
CA ASP A 612 8.50 26.86 28.81
C ASP A 612 8.45 28.22 28.06
N GLY A 613 7.27 28.84 27.99
CA GLY A 613 7.06 30.16 27.40
C GLY A 613 6.90 30.18 25.87
N GLN A 614 6.86 29.02 25.22
CA GLN A 614 6.72 28.90 23.77
C GLN A 614 5.26 28.75 23.31
N GLY A 615 4.41 28.18 24.17
CA GLY A 615 3.04 27.80 23.80
C GLY A 615 3.02 26.57 22.87
N PRO A 616 1.92 26.35 22.13
CA PRO A 616 1.81 25.23 21.20
C PRO A 616 2.75 25.41 20.00
N VAL A 617 3.69 24.48 19.82
CA VAL A 617 4.61 24.45 18.68
C VAL A 617 4.63 23.06 18.06
N LYS A 618 4.38 22.98 16.74
CA LYS A 618 4.42 21.75 15.92
C LYS A 618 5.72 20.96 16.15
N MET A 619 5.63 19.65 16.35
CA MET A 619 6.81 18.82 16.67
C MET A 619 7.92 18.89 15.61
N HIS A 620 7.58 19.05 14.32
CA HIS A 620 8.54 19.25 13.23
C HIS A 620 9.38 20.53 13.33
N ALA A 621 9.02 21.48 14.19
CA ALA A 621 9.82 22.66 14.52
C ALA A 621 10.51 22.58 15.91
N ARG A 622 10.31 21.51 16.70
CA ARG A 622 10.84 21.38 18.07
C ARG A 622 12.31 20.96 18.10
N ALA A 623 13.19 21.88 17.75
CA ALA A 623 14.65 21.70 17.84
C ALA A 623 15.12 21.25 19.25
N ASP A 624 14.45 21.74 20.29
CA ASP A 624 14.71 21.36 21.69
C ASP A 624 14.38 19.89 21.98
N MET A 625 13.35 19.34 21.32
CA MET A 625 12.96 17.93 21.50
C MET A 625 13.72 17.01 20.54
N ILE A 626 13.83 17.33 19.26
CA ILE A 626 14.48 16.47 18.25
C ILE A 626 16.01 16.45 18.44
N ASN A 627 16.67 17.61 18.40
CA ASN A 627 18.12 17.66 18.64
C ASN A 627 18.47 17.53 20.13
N GLY A 628 17.72 18.20 21.02
CA GLY A 628 18.04 18.26 22.44
C GLY A 628 17.70 16.98 23.22
N VAL A 629 16.47 16.46 23.08
CA VAL A 629 16.02 15.27 23.81
C VAL A 629 16.36 13.97 23.07
N LEU A 630 15.87 13.78 21.84
CA LEU A 630 16.03 12.53 21.11
C LEU A 630 17.49 12.27 20.70
N LYS A 631 18.08 13.14 19.89
CA LYS A 631 19.47 12.96 19.44
C LYS A 631 20.49 13.21 20.54
N GLY A 632 20.25 14.20 21.41
CA GLY A 632 21.20 14.62 22.44
C GLY A 632 21.12 13.82 23.75
N ARG A 633 19.95 13.78 24.38
CA ARG A 633 19.79 13.17 25.72
C ARG A 633 19.58 11.66 25.69
N MET A 634 18.89 11.14 24.67
CA MET A 634 18.65 9.70 24.48
C MET A 634 19.74 9.01 23.63
N ASP A 635 20.70 9.76 23.06
CA ASP A 635 21.79 9.24 22.20
C ASP A 635 21.30 8.48 20.95
N PHE A 636 20.21 8.96 20.34
CA PHE A 636 19.67 8.34 19.12
C PHE A 636 20.63 8.46 17.92
N ASP A 637 21.15 7.31 17.47
CA ASP A 637 22.08 7.14 16.33
C ASP A 637 21.37 6.78 15.00
N GLY A 638 20.03 6.72 15.00
CA GLY A 638 19.21 6.56 13.79
C GLY A 638 18.99 7.87 13.03
N PHE A 639 18.07 7.85 12.06
CA PHE A 639 17.63 9.06 11.35
C PHE A 639 16.17 9.41 11.64
N VAL A 640 15.85 10.71 11.60
CA VAL A 640 14.52 11.27 11.87
C VAL A 640 13.83 11.58 10.54
N ILE A 641 12.67 10.97 10.28
CA ILE A 641 11.85 11.22 9.08
C ILE A 641 10.62 12.06 9.42
N SER A 642 10.20 13.04 8.60
CA SER A 642 8.90 13.70 8.79
C SER A 642 7.74 12.73 8.56
N ASP A 643 6.64 12.92 9.30
CA ASP A 643 5.32 12.46 8.84
C ASP A 643 4.92 13.10 7.49
N TRP A 644 3.87 12.57 6.86
CA TRP A 644 3.43 12.87 5.48
C TRP A 644 3.13 14.35 5.24
N ALA A 645 3.93 15.02 4.39
CA ALA A 645 3.79 16.46 4.09
C ALA A 645 3.70 17.35 5.36
N ALA A 646 4.23 16.88 6.49
CA ALA A 646 3.98 17.49 7.78
C ALA A 646 4.72 18.81 8.02
N ILE A 647 5.76 19.10 7.20
CA ILE A 647 6.43 20.40 7.22
C ILE A 647 5.51 21.50 6.66
N ASP A 648 4.57 21.15 5.78
CA ASP A 648 3.59 22.06 5.15
C ASP A 648 2.55 22.59 6.18
N GLN A 649 2.52 22.03 7.39
CA GLN A 649 1.73 22.53 8.53
C GLN A 649 2.51 23.51 9.43
N LEU A 650 3.75 23.85 9.07
CA LEU A 650 4.50 24.90 9.74
C LEU A 650 4.00 26.30 9.28
N PRO A 651 4.13 27.33 10.13
CA PRO A 651 3.65 28.66 9.79
C PRO A 651 4.69 29.44 8.98
N GLY A 652 4.47 29.59 7.68
CA GLY A 652 5.33 30.44 6.85
C GLY A 652 5.11 30.31 5.35
N ASP A 653 6.23 30.40 4.62
CA ASP A 653 6.36 29.93 3.25
C ASP A 653 7.17 28.62 3.20
N TYR A 654 7.06 27.87 2.11
CA TYR A 654 7.66 26.55 1.99
C TYR A 654 9.19 26.53 2.21
N ALA A 655 9.91 27.57 1.76
CA ALA A 655 11.34 27.69 2.03
C ALA A 655 11.64 27.89 3.53
N SER A 656 10.79 28.64 4.23
CA SER A 656 10.85 28.76 5.68
C SER A 656 10.50 27.48 6.43
N ASP A 657 9.61 26.64 5.88
CA ASP A 657 9.20 25.37 6.46
C ASP A 657 10.30 24.31 6.32
N VAL A 658 10.92 24.23 5.14
CA VAL A 658 12.14 23.44 4.86
C VAL A 658 13.28 23.87 5.79
N ARG A 659 13.57 25.17 5.88
CA ARG A 659 14.59 25.70 6.80
C ARG A 659 14.31 25.32 8.25
N THR A 660 13.07 25.48 8.70
CA THR A 660 12.69 25.30 10.10
C THR A 660 12.77 23.83 10.50
N SER A 661 12.21 22.93 9.68
CA SER A 661 12.21 21.49 9.93
C SER A 661 13.63 20.88 9.87
N VAL A 662 14.43 21.21 8.86
CA VAL A 662 15.80 20.70 8.74
C VAL A 662 16.69 21.22 9.88
N ASN A 663 16.57 22.50 10.27
CA ASN A 663 17.30 23.01 11.44
C ASN A 663 16.77 22.47 12.79
N ALA A 664 15.48 22.13 12.89
CA ALA A 664 14.92 21.42 14.05
C ALA A 664 15.53 20.01 14.21
N GLY A 665 16.12 19.46 13.15
CA GLY A 665 16.93 18.24 13.20
C GLY A 665 16.32 17.06 12.50
N LEU A 666 15.32 17.27 11.63
CA LEU A 666 14.88 16.23 10.70
C LEU A 666 16.03 15.86 9.74
N ASP A 667 16.08 14.59 9.37
CA ASP A 667 17.12 14.03 8.50
C ASP A 667 16.57 13.69 7.12
N MET A 668 15.35 13.16 7.05
CA MET A 668 14.63 12.86 5.81
C MET A 668 13.24 13.52 5.87
N ILE A 669 12.78 14.08 4.75
CA ILE A 669 11.45 14.68 4.66
C ILE A 669 10.60 13.85 3.69
N MET A 670 9.45 13.40 4.19
CA MET A 670 8.38 12.79 3.42
C MET A 670 7.60 13.89 2.70
N VAL A 671 8.08 14.25 1.50
CA VAL A 671 7.45 15.23 0.61
C VAL A 671 6.79 14.47 -0.54
N PRO A 672 5.61 13.87 -0.32
CA PRO A 672 5.09 12.80 -1.16
C PRO A 672 5.01 13.19 -2.64
N TYR A 673 4.58 14.41 -2.96
CA TYR A 673 4.41 14.89 -4.33
C TYR A 673 5.38 16.00 -4.75
N ALA A 674 5.66 16.98 -3.88
CA ALA A 674 6.48 18.17 -4.19
C ALA A 674 8.00 17.95 -4.05
N TYR A 675 8.50 16.74 -4.32
CA TYR A 675 9.90 16.36 -4.05
C TYR A 675 10.94 17.18 -4.83
N LYS A 676 10.59 17.67 -6.02
CA LYS A 676 11.45 18.56 -6.82
C LYS A 676 11.59 19.94 -6.18
N ASP A 677 10.48 20.49 -5.71
CA ASP A 677 10.43 21.79 -5.04
C ASP A 677 11.15 21.74 -3.69
N PHE A 678 11.01 20.62 -2.95
CA PHE A 678 11.77 20.36 -1.73
C PHE A 678 13.29 20.35 -1.98
N HIS A 679 13.72 19.58 -2.99
CA HIS A 679 15.14 19.45 -3.33
C HIS A 679 15.75 20.82 -3.67
N ALA A 680 15.10 21.59 -4.53
CA ALA A 680 15.52 22.94 -4.89
C ALA A 680 15.54 23.88 -3.66
N ALA A 681 14.46 23.93 -2.88
CA ALA A 681 14.37 24.80 -1.69
C ALA A 681 15.43 24.46 -0.63
N LEU A 682 15.76 23.18 -0.44
CA LEU A 682 16.80 22.75 0.49
C LEU A 682 18.20 23.18 0.01
N VAL A 683 18.50 23.07 -1.28
CA VAL A 683 19.75 23.57 -1.86
C VAL A 683 19.84 25.09 -1.67
N ASP A 684 18.79 25.83 -2.02
CA ASP A 684 18.73 27.30 -1.89
C ASP A 684 18.91 27.78 -0.43
N GLU A 685 18.27 27.13 0.55
CA GLU A 685 18.43 27.49 1.97
C GLU A 685 19.85 27.19 2.50
N VAL A 686 20.56 26.21 1.93
CA VAL A 686 21.95 25.90 2.28
C VAL A 686 22.93 26.87 1.61
N GLU A 687 22.76 27.17 0.32
CA GLU A 687 23.59 28.14 -0.40
C GLU A 687 23.43 29.56 0.19
N ALA A 688 22.23 29.91 0.65
CA ALA A 688 21.98 31.14 1.39
C ALA A 688 22.49 31.13 2.84
N GLY A 689 23.10 30.04 3.31
CA GLY A 689 23.68 29.90 4.65
C GLY A 689 22.67 29.84 5.79
N ARG A 690 21.38 29.61 5.49
CA ARG A 690 20.29 29.53 6.47
C ARG A 690 20.08 28.12 7.02
N VAL A 691 20.53 27.10 6.28
CA VAL A 691 20.82 25.75 6.78
C VAL A 691 22.33 25.51 6.60
N SER A 692 23.03 25.04 7.63
CA SER A 692 24.47 24.79 7.52
C SER A 692 24.76 23.46 6.83
N GLU A 693 25.79 23.36 5.97
CA GLU A 693 26.19 22.07 5.36
C GLU A 693 26.44 20.98 6.43
N ARG A 694 26.97 21.33 7.61
CA ARG A 694 27.12 20.40 8.76
C ARG A 694 25.81 19.75 9.23
N ARG A 695 24.65 20.41 9.04
CA ARG A 695 23.31 19.86 9.36
C ARG A 695 22.90 18.83 8.31
N ILE A 696 23.19 19.12 7.04
CA ILE A 696 23.03 18.19 5.91
C ILE A 696 23.94 16.97 6.08
N ASP A 697 25.20 17.16 6.47
CA ASP A 697 26.16 16.08 6.72
C ASP A 697 25.71 15.14 7.86
N ASP A 698 25.17 15.67 8.96
CA ASP A 698 24.59 14.83 10.04
C ASP A 698 23.38 14.02 9.53
N ALA A 699 22.49 14.65 8.77
CA ALA A 699 21.31 13.99 8.20
C ALA A 699 21.69 12.84 7.26
N VAL A 700 22.52 13.13 6.26
CA VAL A 700 22.94 12.15 5.26
C VAL A 700 23.80 11.06 5.89
N ALA A 701 24.67 11.37 6.86
CA ALA A 701 25.44 10.35 7.58
C ALA A 701 24.55 9.34 8.32
N ARG A 702 23.44 9.79 8.94
CA ARG A 702 22.47 8.92 9.64
C ARG A 702 21.71 8.03 8.66
N ILE A 703 21.23 8.60 7.54
CA ILE A 703 20.53 7.87 6.47
C ILE A 703 21.44 6.80 5.85
N LEU A 704 22.65 7.19 5.43
CA LEU A 704 23.63 6.26 4.87
C LEU A 704 24.01 5.15 5.86
N THR A 705 24.14 5.47 7.16
CA THR A 705 24.42 4.47 8.21
C THR A 705 23.36 3.36 8.22
N GLN A 706 22.07 3.71 8.17
CA GLN A 706 21.00 2.69 8.14
C GLN A 706 20.97 1.93 6.80
N LYS A 707 21.19 2.58 5.66
CA LYS A 707 21.32 1.91 4.35
C LYS A 707 22.45 0.87 4.31
N PHE A 708 23.61 1.18 4.89
CA PHE A 708 24.72 0.22 5.03
C PHE A 708 24.44 -0.89 6.07
N ARG A 709 23.72 -0.61 7.16
CA ARG A 709 23.30 -1.62 8.15
C ARG A 709 22.31 -2.63 7.55
N LEU A 710 21.32 -2.15 6.78
CA LEU A 710 20.41 -2.97 5.96
C LEU A 710 21.11 -3.78 4.86
N GLY A 711 22.35 -3.40 4.50
CA GLY A 711 23.11 -4.05 3.44
C GLY A 711 22.62 -3.72 2.02
N LEU A 712 21.89 -2.62 1.84
CA LEU A 712 21.34 -2.22 0.53
C LEU A 712 22.43 -2.00 -0.53
N PHE A 713 23.62 -1.56 -0.12
CA PHE A 713 24.78 -1.45 -1.02
C PHE A 713 25.37 -2.80 -1.48
N GLU A 714 25.06 -3.90 -0.78
CA GLU A 714 25.44 -5.26 -1.20
C GLU A 714 24.29 -6.02 -1.87
N LYS A 715 23.05 -5.63 -1.57
CA LYS A 715 21.79 -6.21 -2.09
C LYS A 715 20.73 -5.11 -2.22
N PRO A 716 20.71 -4.34 -3.31
CA PRO A 716 19.74 -3.26 -3.49
C PRO A 716 18.35 -3.77 -3.89
N TYR A 717 18.29 -4.93 -4.56
CA TYR A 717 17.09 -5.54 -5.12
C TYR A 717 16.32 -6.41 -4.10
N ALA A 718 15.07 -6.75 -4.45
CA ALA A 718 14.17 -7.56 -3.66
C ALA A 718 14.68 -8.99 -3.44
N ASP A 719 14.54 -9.52 -2.22
CA ASP A 719 14.82 -10.92 -1.89
C ASP A 719 13.49 -11.67 -1.71
N THR A 720 12.93 -12.15 -2.83
CA THR A 720 11.62 -12.83 -2.88
C THR A 720 11.66 -14.28 -2.37
N SER A 721 12.77 -14.74 -1.77
CA SER A 721 12.91 -16.11 -1.26
C SER A 721 11.90 -16.47 -0.16
N GLY A 722 11.34 -15.48 0.53
CA GLY A 722 10.27 -15.64 1.52
C GLY A 722 8.84 -15.53 0.98
N ALA A 723 8.63 -15.27 -0.33
CA ALA A 723 7.31 -14.93 -0.86
C ALA A 723 6.24 -16.03 -0.66
N SER A 724 6.64 -17.30 -0.61
CA SER A 724 5.74 -18.42 -0.32
C SER A 724 5.25 -18.49 1.14
N GLU A 725 5.85 -17.72 2.05
CA GLU A 725 5.40 -17.62 3.45
C GLU A 725 4.39 -16.48 3.66
N ILE A 726 4.17 -15.60 2.67
CA ILE A 726 3.17 -14.53 2.77
C ILE A 726 1.77 -15.17 2.92
N GLY A 727 1.07 -14.81 4.00
CA GLY A 727 -0.24 -15.36 4.30
C GLY A 727 -0.21 -16.84 4.69
N SER A 728 0.95 -17.43 5.02
CA SER A 728 1.07 -18.87 5.27
C SER A 728 0.33 -19.33 6.53
N ALA A 729 0.00 -20.62 6.59
CA ALA A 729 -0.65 -21.20 7.76
C ALA A 729 0.19 -21.04 9.05
N GLY A 730 1.52 -20.89 8.94
CA GLY A 730 2.40 -20.60 10.07
C GLY A 730 2.23 -19.17 10.60
N HIS A 731 2.20 -18.20 9.68
CA HIS A 731 1.98 -16.79 10.02
C HIS A 731 0.56 -16.54 10.54
N ARG A 732 -0.46 -17.07 9.84
CA ARG A 732 -1.86 -17.02 10.25
C ARG A 732 -2.11 -17.70 11.61
N ALA A 733 -1.36 -18.74 11.97
CA ALA A 733 -1.44 -19.32 13.32
C ALA A 733 -0.97 -18.36 14.43
N VAL A 734 -0.01 -17.46 14.15
CA VAL A 734 0.40 -16.40 15.09
C VAL A 734 -0.68 -15.33 15.18
N ALA A 735 -1.23 -14.88 14.06
CA ALA A 735 -2.33 -13.91 14.03
C ALA A 735 -3.59 -14.45 14.74
N ARG A 736 -3.96 -15.73 14.55
CA ARG A 736 -5.02 -16.43 15.28
C ARG A 736 -4.76 -16.46 16.80
N GLN A 737 -3.50 -16.68 17.21
CA GLN A 737 -3.14 -16.62 18.63
C GLN A 737 -3.36 -15.20 19.19
N ALA A 738 -2.89 -14.17 18.48
CA ALA A 738 -3.10 -12.78 18.86
C ALA A 738 -4.58 -12.40 18.91
N ALA A 739 -5.37 -12.78 17.90
CA ALA A 739 -6.81 -12.57 17.85
C ALA A 739 -7.53 -13.22 19.04
N ALA A 740 -7.11 -14.42 19.47
CA ALA A 740 -7.68 -15.09 20.63
C ALA A 740 -7.28 -14.45 21.97
N GLU A 741 -6.00 -14.08 22.12
CA GLU A 741 -5.46 -13.55 23.39
C GLU A 741 -5.80 -12.07 23.61
N SER A 742 -6.14 -11.32 22.56
CA SER A 742 -6.63 -9.94 22.63
C SER A 742 -8.05 -9.80 23.21
N GLN A 743 -8.88 -10.86 23.14
CA GLN A 743 -10.29 -10.79 23.52
C GLN A 743 -10.46 -10.55 25.03
N VAL A 744 -11.12 -9.45 25.40
CA VAL A 744 -11.36 -9.08 26.80
C VAL A 744 -12.81 -9.36 27.18
N LEU A 745 -13.02 -10.33 28.07
CA LEU A 745 -14.35 -10.67 28.59
C LEU A 745 -14.73 -9.70 29.71
N LEU A 746 -15.59 -8.72 29.42
CA LEU A 746 -16.01 -7.69 30.37
C LEU A 746 -17.13 -8.16 31.30
N LYS A 747 -18.08 -8.94 30.74
CA LYS A 747 -19.25 -9.50 31.45
C LYS A 747 -19.46 -10.96 31.05
N ASN A 748 -19.90 -11.80 31.99
CA ASN A 748 -20.30 -13.20 31.71
C ASN A 748 -21.33 -13.70 32.75
N ALA A 749 -22.53 -13.10 32.74
CA ALA A 749 -23.61 -13.44 33.67
C ALA A 749 -24.05 -14.90 33.49
N GLY A 750 -24.11 -15.65 34.60
CA GLY A 750 -24.56 -17.05 34.60
C GLY A 750 -23.73 -18.01 33.73
N GLY A 751 -22.51 -17.63 33.33
CA GLY A 751 -21.60 -18.47 32.55
C GLY A 751 -22.10 -18.82 31.14
N VAL A 752 -22.53 -17.80 30.37
CA VAL A 752 -22.92 -17.97 28.96
C VAL A 752 -21.74 -18.40 28.10
N LEU A 753 -20.56 -17.82 28.34
CA LEU A 753 -19.31 -18.23 27.68
C LEU A 753 -18.48 -19.16 28.61
N PRO A 754 -17.86 -20.22 28.09
CA PRO A 754 -17.83 -20.62 26.67
C PRO A 754 -19.11 -21.32 26.19
N LEU A 755 -19.42 -21.11 24.91
CA LEU A 755 -20.50 -21.77 24.18
C LEU A 755 -20.22 -23.28 24.04
N LYS A 756 -21.29 -24.09 24.07
CA LYS A 756 -21.22 -25.53 23.83
C LYS A 756 -21.56 -25.82 22.37
N LYS A 757 -20.79 -26.69 21.71
CA LYS A 757 -21.05 -27.09 20.30
C LYS A 757 -22.44 -27.67 20.01
N ALA A 758 -23.11 -28.20 21.04
CA ALA A 758 -24.46 -28.75 20.94
C ALA A 758 -25.58 -27.70 21.09
N GLN A 759 -25.25 -26.44 21.35
CA GLN A 759 -26.22 -25.34 21.37
C GLN A 759 -26.49 -24.85 19.95
N LYS A 760 -27.76 -24.57 19.67
CA LYS A 760 -28.18 -23.79 18.51
C LYS A 760 -27.90 -22.32 18.77
N VAL A 761 -27.01 -21.74 17.97
CA VAL A 761 -26.57 -20.36 18.12
C VAL A 761 -27.23 -19.47 17.07
N TYR A 762 -27.90 -18.42 17.51
CA TYR A 762 -28.39 -17.36 16.63
C TYR A 762 -27.33 -16.26 16.54
N VAL A 763 -26.80 -16.00 15.35
CA VAL A 763 -25.78 -14.96 15.10
C VAL A 763 -26.38 -13.78 14.36
N ALA A 764 -26.06 -12.56 14.80
CA ALA A 764 -26.49 -11.31 14.20
C ALA A 764 -25.46 -10.18 14.40
N GLY A 765 -25.77 -8.98 13.91
CA GLY A 765 -24.96 -7.78 14.04
C GLY A 765 -24.17 -7.44 12.78
N SER A 766 -23.81 -6.16 12.63
CA SER A 766 -23.13 -5.59 11.46
C SER A 766 -21.79 -6.28 11.12
N ASN A 767 -21.04 -6.68 12.14
CA ASN A 767 -19.64 -7.11 12.06
C ASN A 767 -19.45 -8.63 12.20
N ALA A 768 -20.54 -9.42 12.12
CA ALA A 768 -20.46 -10.88 12.26
C ALA A 768 -19.78 -11.55 11.06
N ASP A 769 -20.03 -11.05 9.85
CA ASP A 769 -19.63 -11.65 8.58
C ASP A 769 -19.06 -10.58 7.63
N ASP A 770 -18.05 -9.86 8.12
CA ASP A 770 -17.46 -8.69 7.44
C ASP A 770 -15.95 -8.62 7.76
N ILE A 771 -15.10 -9.09 6.83
CA ILE A 771 -13.65 -9.18 7.05
C ILE A 771 -13.01 -7.79 7.13
N GLY A 772 -13.53 -6.83 6.35
CA GLY A 772 -13.15 -5.42 6.41
C GLY A 772 -13.38 -4.78 7.77
N ASN A 773 -14.56 -4.96 8.37
CA ASN A 773 -14.85 -4.37 9.68
C ASN A 773 -14.00 -4.96 10.82
N GLN A 774 -13.65 -6.26 10.77
CA GLN A 774 -12.78 -6.86 11.80
C GLN A 774 -11.27 -6.60 11.59
N THR A 775 -10.86 -6.12 10.41
CA THR A 775 -9.47 -5.70 10.16
C THR A 775 -9.28 -4.19 10.40
N GLY A 776 -10.30 -3.38 10.12
CA GLY A 776 -10.34 -1.95 10.43
C GLY A 776 -9.56 -1.08 9.44
N GLY A 777 -9.15 0.11 9.90
CA GLY A 777 -8.30 1.01 9.12
C GLY A 777 -6.94 0.40 8.79
N TRP A 778 -6.22 1.04 7.87
CA TRP A 778 -4.92 0.58 7.36
C TRP A 778 -4.93 -0.83 6.74
N THR A 779 -6.08 -1.34 6.27
CA THR A 779 -6.15 -2.67 5.61
C THR A 779 -6.52 -2.52 4.13
N VAL A 780 -5.59 -2.87 3.24
CA VAL A 780 -5.60 -2.71 1.76
C VAL A 780 -5.70 -1.25 1.28
N THR A 781 -6.50 -0.42 1.92
CA THR A 781 -6.60 1.03 1.72
C THR A 781 -6.34 1.77 3.03
N TRP A 782 -6.03 3.07 2.96
CA TRP A 782 -5.76 3.93 4.12
C TRP A 782 -6.86 3.87 5.20
N GLN A 783 -8.10 4.18 4.84
CA GLN A 783 -9.25 4.15 5.75
C GLN A 783 -9.77 2.72 6.02
N GLY A 784 -9.26 1.70 5.31
CA GLY A 784 -9.92 0.41 5.17
C GLY A 784 -11.24 0.52 4.41
N SER A 785 -12.03 -0.56 4.38
CA SER A 785 -13.39 -0.60 3.82
C SER A 785 -14.14 -1.81 4.37
N SER A 786 -15.47 -1.72 4.49
CA SER A 786 -16.32 -2.87 4.83
C SER A 786 -16.41 -3.89 3.69
N GLY A 787 -16.74 -5.14 4.02
CA GLY A 787 -16.95 -6.22 3.05
C GLY A 787 -15.70 -7.06 2.79
N ASP A 788 -15.71 -7.80 1.68
CA ASP A 788 -14.65 -8.75 1.29
C ASP A 788 -13.48 -8.05 0.61
N ILE A 789 -12.60 -7.45 1.41
CA ILE A 789 -11.45 -6.65 0.93
C ILE A 789 -10.15 -7.46 0.82
N THR A 790 -10.03 -8.59 1.54
CA THR A 790 -8.81 -9.42 1.56
C THR A 790 -9.12 -10.83 2.11
N PRO A 791 -8.44 -11.90 1.63
CA PRO A 791 -8.66 -13.25 2.12
C PRO A 791 -8.38 -13.43 3.62
N GLY A 792 -9.39 -13.92 4.34
CA GLY A 792 -9.32 -14.23 5.77
C GLY A 792 -10.41 -15.20 6.21
N THR A 793 -10.82 -15.11 7.48
CA THR A 793 -11.93 -15.85 8.07
C THR A 793 -12.73 -14.90 8.95
N THR A 794 -14.01 -14.71 8.64
CA THR A 794 -14.89 -13.84 9.43
C THR A 794 -15.15 -14.46 10.81
N ILE A 795 -15.65 -13.67 11.78
CA ILE A 795 -16.05 -14.22 13.09
C ILE A 795 -17.16 -15.30 12.92
N LEU A 796 -18.12 -15.09 12.02
CA LEU A 796 -19.17 -16.06 11.70
C LEU A 796 -18.60 -17.36 11.11
N GLU A 797 -17.68 -17.25 10.14
CA GLU A 797 -16.98 -18.40 9.58
C GLU A 797 -16.16 -19.13 10.64
N GLY A 798 -15.45 -18.40 11.51
CA GLY A 798 -14.71 -18.97 12.63
C GLY A 798 -15.61 -19.76 13.58
N MET A 799 -16.82 -19.26 13.86
CA MET A 799 -17.81 -19.98 14.67
C MET A 799 -18.33 -21.25 13.98
N ARG A 800 -18.49 -21.25 12.66
CA ARG A 800 -18.83 -22.44 11.86
C ARG A 800 -17.67 -23.45 11.86
N ASN A 801 -16.44 -23.01 11.61
CA ASN A 801 -15.19 -23.79 11.66
C ASN A 801 -14.93 -24.39 13.06
N ALA A 802 -15.37 -23.70 14.12
CA ALA A 802 -15.31 -24.23 15.47
C ALA A 802 -16.15 -25.51 15.66
N GLY A 803 -17.17 -25.69 14.82
CA GLY A 803 -18.16 -26.77 14.82
C GLY A 803 -19.45 -26.39 15.55
N GLY A 804 -19.90 -25.14 15.44
CA GLY A 804 -21.16 -24.66 16.00
C GLY A 804 -22.36 -24.84 15.06
N ASP A 805 -23.53 -25.14 15.63
CA ASP A 805 -24.83 -25.13 14.91
C ASP A 805 -25.34 -23.68 14.85
N VAL A 806 -25.05 -22.98 13.74
CA VAL A 806 -25.20 -21.52 13.61
C VAL A 806 -26.25 -21.14 12.57
N THR A 807 -27.27 -20.38 13.00
CA THR A 807 -28.17 -19.61 12.12
C THR A 807 -27.71 -18.15 12.11
N TYR A 808 -27.61 -17.52 10.93
CA TYR A 808 -27.17 -16.12 10.79
C TYR A 808 -28.27 -15.22 10.21
N SER A 809 -28.41 -14.01 10.75
CA SER A 809 -29.24 -12.92 10.22
C SER A 809 -28.61 -11.58 10.61
N LYS A 810 -27.95 -10.87 9.67
CA LYS A 810 -27.19 -9.62 9.94
C LYS A 810 -27.97 -8.59 10.77
N ASP A 811 -29.18 -8.30 10.34
CA ASP A 811 -30.14 -7.36 10.96
C ASP A 811 -31.02 -7.98 12.06
N ALA A 812 -30.73 -9.22 12.46
CA ALA A 812 -31.58 -10.06 13.30
C ALA A 812 -33.04 -10.21 12.79
N SER A 813 -33.38 -9.97 11.52
CA SER A 813 -34.76 -10.06 11.01
C SER A 813 -35.36 -11.46 11.12
N ALA A 814 -34.58 -12.51 10.88
CA ALA A 814 -35.01 -13.91 10.94
C ALA A 814 -35.55 -14.32 12.33
N SER A 815 -36.37 -15.37 12.39
CA SER A 815 -36.96 -15.88 13.63
C SER A 815 -35.90 -16.32 14.65
N THR A 816 -35.90 -15.71 15.82
CA THR A 816 -35.05 -16.08 16.96
C THR A 816 -35.52 -17.34 17.68
N SER A 817 -36.77 -17.78 17.48
CA SER A 817 -37.36 -18.96 18.13
C SER A 817 -36.57 -20.24 17.84
N GLY A 818 -36.32 -21.05 18.88
CA GLY A 818 -35.72 -22.38 18.76
C GLY A 818 -34.19 -22.44 18.85
N HIS A 819 -33.55 -21.33 19.23
CA HIS A 819 -32.11 -21.24 19.52
C HIS A 819 -31.87 -21.23 21.04
N ASP A 820 -30.71 -21.73 21.47
CA ASP A 820 -30.34 -21.84 22.89
C ASP A 820 -29.60 -20.59 23.41
N VAL A 821 -28.94 -19.86 22.52
CA VAL A 821 -28.06 -18.72 22.84
C VAL A 821 -27.88 -17.81 21.61
N GLY A 822 -27.82 -16.51 21.85
CA GLY A 822 -27.54 -15.50 20.84
C GLY A 822 -26.08 -15.03 20.89
N VAL A 823 -25.51 -14.70 19.74
CA VAL A 823 -24.24 -13.97 19.61
C VAL A 823 -24.47 -12.79 18.67
N VAL A 824 -24.19 -11.58 19.14
CA VAL A 824 -24.36 -10.35 18.34
C VAL A 824 -23.00 -9.69 18.19
N VAL A 825 -22.51 -9.53 16.96
CA VAL A 825 -21.19 -8.99 16.66
C VAL A 825 -21.35 -7.63 15.99
N VAL A 826 -20.99 -6.57 16.70
CA VAL A 826 -21.35 -5.18 16.41
C VAL A 826 -20.16 -4.26 16.61
N GLY A 827 -20.25 -3.00 16.20
CA GLY A 827 -19.30 -1.97 16.60
C GLY A 827 -19.05 -0.96 15.48
N GLU A 828 -17.78 -0.59 15.31
CA GLU A 828 -17.38 0.44 14.36
C GLU A 828 -17.14 -0.16 12.96
N THR A 829 -17.23 0.69 11.93
CA THR A 829 -16.67 0.43 10.60
C THR A 829 -15.21 0.92 10.55
N PRO A 830 -14.41 0.55 9.52
CA PRO A 830 -13.06 1.05 9.35
C PRO A 830 -12.95 2.57 9.30
N TYR A 831 -11.87 3.10 9.88
CA TYR A 831 -11.43 4.49 9.84
C TYR A 831 -9.92 4.54 10.13
N ALA A 832 -9.26 5.62 9.73
CA ALA A 832 -7.88 5.92 10.11
C ALA A 832 -7.68 7.43 10.33
N GLU A 833 -6.78 7.79 11.26
CA GLU A 833 -6.41 9.18 11.53
C GLU A 833 -7.61 10.04 11.95
N GLY A 834 -7.52 11.36 11.83
CA GLY A 834 -8.60 12.27 12.21
C GLY A 834 -9.94 12.07 11.49
N MET A 835 -10.02 11.24 10.44
CA MET A 835 -11.31 10.79 9.90
C MET A 835 -12.09 9.95 10.92
N GLY A 836 -11.39 9.19 11.78
CA GLY A 836 -11.99 8.43 12.87
C GLY A 836 -12.26 9.23 14.15
N ASP A 837 -12.00 10.53 14.17
CA ASP A 837 -12.22 11.36 15.36
C ASP A 837 -13.71 11.43 15.73
N VAL A 838 -14.00 11.29 17.02
CA VAL A 838 -15.35 11.54 17.54
C VAL A 838 -15.73 13.00 17.26
N GLY A 839 -16.94 13.20 16.76
CA GLY A 839 -17.42 14.50 16.27
C GLY A 839 -17.11 14.78 14.79
N ASN A 840 -16.25 13.98 14.13
CA ASN A 840 -15.99 14.05 12.69
C ASN A 840 -16.79 12.98 11.92
N GLY A 841 -18.10 12.89 12.17
CA GLY A 841 -18.97 11.85 11.61
C GLY A 841 -18.95 10.50 12.36
N HIS A 842 -18.04 10.34 13.31
CA HIS A 842 -18.00 9.20 14.24
C HIS A 842 -18.43 9.62 15.66
N ASP A 843 -18.92 8.67 16.43
CA ASP A 843 -19.17 8.78 17.88
C ASP A 843 -18.71 7.50 18.60
N LEU A 844 -18.97 7.39 19.91
CA LEU A 844 -18.65 6.20 20.70
C LEU A 844 -19.85 5.27 20.89
N GLU A 845 -20.92 5.44 20.10
CA GLU A 845 -22.20 4.79 20.29
C GLU A 845 -22.42 3.68 19.24
N LEU A 846 -23.02 2.56 19.65
CA LEU A 846 -23.42 1.53 18.68
C LEU A 846 -24.43 2.10 17.67
N SER A 847 -24.30 1.68 16.40
CA SER A 847 -25.21 2.08 15.32
C SER A 847 -26.68 1.77 15.66
N PRO A 848 -27.66 2.52 15.13
CA PRO A 848 -29.09 2.22 15.37
C PRO A 848 -29.51 0.80 14.95
N ALA A 849 -28.87 0.26 13.90
CA ALA A 849 -29.10 -1.11 13.44
C ALA A 849 -28.56 -2.14 14.44
N ASP A 850 -27.34 -1.92 14.94
CA ASP A 850 -26.71 -2.81 15.92
C ASP A 850 -27.39 -2.77 17.29
N LYS A 851 -27.81 -1.57 17.74
CA LYS A 851 -28.68 -1.42 18.91
C LYS A 851 -29.96 -2.24 18.77
N THR A 852 -30.60 -2.20 17.60
CA THR A 852 -31.80 -2.99 17.30
C THR A 852 -31.51 -4.51 17.30
N ALA A 853 -30.37 -4.95 16.74
CA ALA A 853 -29.97 -6.35 16.74
C ALA A 853 -29.69 -6.89 18.15
N VAL A 854 -28.94 -6.12 18.96
CA VAL A 854 -28.69 -6.43 20.39
C VAL A 854 -30.02 -6.51 21.15
N ASP A 855 -30.87 -5.49 21.04
CA ASP A 855 -32.14 -5.42 21.77
C ASP A 855 -33.06 -6.59 21.40
N LYS A 856 -33.15 -6.97 20.12
CA LYS A 856 -33.98 -8.09 19.65
C LYS A 856 -33.46 -9.47 20.11
N VAL A 857 -32.14 -9.70 20.03
CA VAL A 857 -31.56 -11.02 20.36
C VAL A 857 -31.51 -11.23 21.87
N CYS A 858 -31.03 -10.24 22.63
CA CYS A 858 -30.91 -10.32 24.09
C CYS A 858 -32.26 -10.32 24.82
N ALA A 859 -33.33 -9.80 24.21
CA ALA A 859 -34.69 -9.94 24.75
C ALA A 859 -35.28 -11.35 24.51
N ALA A 860 -34.80 -12.08 23.50
CA ALA A 860 -35.36 -13.38 23.11
C ALA A 860 -34.71 -14.58 23.82
N MET A 861 -33.43 -14.49 24.14
CA MET A 861 -32.63 -15.56 24.74
C MET A 861 -31.38 -14.99 25.42
N LYS A 862 -30.63 -15.84 26.14
CA LYS A 862 -29.33 -15.41 26.66
C LYS A 862 -28.38 -15.01 25.53
N CYS A 863 -27.68 -13.89 25.67
CA CYS A 863 -26.86 -13.35 24.59
C CYS A 863 -25.40 -13.05 25.00
N ALA A 864 -24.48 -13.26 24.06
CA ALA A 864 -23.14 -12.67 24.09
C ALA A 864 -23.06 -11.54 23.05
N VAL A 865 -22.60 -10.35 23.46
CA VAL A 865 -22.31 -9.25 22.55
C VAL A 865 -20.80 -9.10 22.41
N LEU A 866 -20.31 -9.08 21.17
CA LEU A 866 -18.93 -8.83 20.79
C LEU A 866 -18.85 -7.43 20.17
N ILE A 867 -17.98 -6.58 20.71
CA ILE A 867 -17.72 -5.24 20.18
C ILE A 867 -16.42 -5.30 19.39
N VAL A 868 -16.55 -5.21 18.06
CA VAL A 868 -15.46 -5.05 17.10
C VAL A 868 -15.29 -3.55 16.84
N SER A 869 -14.25 -2.95 17.41
CA SER A 869 -14.03 -1.49 17.42
C SER A 869 -12.56 -1.16 17.66
N GLY A 870 -12.13 0.04 17.25
CA GLY A 870 -10.78 0.52 17.52
C GLY A 870 -10.56 0.97 18.97
N ARG A 871 -11.64 1.16 19.72
CA ARG A 871 -11.69 1.84 21.02
C ARG A 871 -12.92 1.40 21.83
N PRO A 872 -13.04 1.75 23.12
CA PRO A 872 -14.25 1.50 23.90
C PRO A 872 -15.51 2.09 23.24
N GLN A 873 -16.62 1.37 23.38
CA GLN A 873 -17.94 1.80 22.90
C GLN A 873 -18.92 1.88 24.07
N LEU A 874 -19.76 2.91 24.07
CA LEU A 874 -20.76 3.17 25.09
C LEU A 874 -21.93 2.20 24.93
N VAL A 875 -22.06 1.29 25.90
CA VAL A 875 -23.11 0.25 25.95
C VAL A 875 -23.82 0.18 27.30
N GLY A 876 -23.66 1.22 28.12
CA GLY A 876 -24.19 1.27 29.49
C GLY A 876 -25.71 1.18 29.56
N ASP A 877 -26.43 1.72 28.57
CA ASP A 877 -27.89 1.72 28.50
C ASP A 877 -28.50 0.32 28.24
N ARG A 878 -27.72 -0.58 27.61
CA ARG A 878 -28.07 -1.98 27.31
C ARG A 878 -27.38 -2.99 28.21
N LEU A 879 -26.45 -2.56 29.06
CA LEU A 879 -25.63 -3.48 29.86
C LEU A 879 -26.45 -4.40 30.77
N ALA A 880 -27.68 -4.04 31.11
CA ALA A 880 -28.60 -4.89 31.89
C ALA A 880 -29.13 -6.11 31.11
N SER A 881 -29.40 -6.00 29.80
CA SER A 881 -29.95 -7.08 28.97
C SER A 881 -28.89 -8.02 28.40
N ILE A 882 -27.64 -7.55 28.27
CA ILE A 882 -26.51 -8.33 27.75
C ILE A 882 -26.03 -9.33 28.81
N ASP A 883 -26.07 -10.66 28.59
CA ASP A 883 -25.52 -11.61 29.58
C ASP A 883 -23.97 -11.61 29.56
N ALA A 884 -23.37 -11.74 28.38
CA ALA A 884 -21.93 -11.71 28.19
C ALA A 884 -21.49 -10.58 27.26
N LEU A 885 -20.40 -9.90 27.58
CA LEU A 885 -19.86 -8.78 26.82
C LEU A 885 -18.37 -9.01 26.61
N VAL A 886 -17.93 -8.91 25.34
CA VAL A 886 -16.54 -9.09 24.92
C VAL A 886 -16.10 -7.84 24.15
N ALA A 887 -14.98 -7.24 24.54
CA ALA A 887 -14.24 -6.35 23.65
C ALA A 887 -13.39 -7.21 22.73
N SER A 888 -13.70 -7.19 21.43
CA SER A 888 -13.03 -7.97 20.40
C SER A 888 -11.97 -7.17 19.64
N TRP A 889 -11.97 -5.84 19.81
CA TRP A 889 -11.07 -4.90 19.13
C TRP A 889 -11.18 -5.01 17.61
N LEU A 890 -10.08 -4.79 16.89
CA LEU A 890 -9.93 -5.10 15.47
C LEU A 890 -9.02 -6.34 15.38
N PRO A 891 -9.57 -7.59 15.35
CA PRO A 891 -8.79 -8.82 15.51
C PRO A 891 -8.00 -9.28 14.27
N GLY A 892 -8.09 -8.59 13.13
CA GLY A 892 -7.35 -8.96 11.91
C GLY A 892 -8.03 -10.06 11.09
N THR A 893 -7.29 -10.79 10.25
CA THR A 893 -7.88 -11.77 9.30
C THR A 893 -8.38 -13.06 9.95
N GLU A 894 -8.03 -13.32 11.21
CA GLU A 894 -8.13 -14.65 11.80
C GLU A 894 -9.30 -14.79 12.80
N GLY A 895 -10.54 -14.64 12.33
CA GLY A 895 -11.76 -14.77 13.15
C GLY A 895 -11.92 -16.13 13.85
N ASP A 896 -11.21 -17.15 13.35
CA ASP A 896 -11.01 -18.45 14.00
C ASP A 896 -10.38 -18.33 15.42
N GLY A 897 -9.64 -17.26 15.70
CA GLY A 897 -9.09 -16.93 17.04
C GLY A 897 -10.13 -16.39 18.01
N VAL A 898 -11.07 -15.57 17.53
CA VAL A 898 -12.25 -15.13 18.31
C VAL A 898 -13.12 -16.34 18.66
N ALA A 899 -13.35 -17.23 17.69
CA ALA A 899 -14.11 -18.46 17.90
C ALA A 899 -13.42 -19.45 18.87
N ASP A 900 -12.07 -19.49 18.92
CA ASP A 900 -11.33 -20.33 19.87
C ASP A 900 -11.67 -20.00 21.33
N VAL A 901 -11.85 -18.72 21.70
CA VAL A 901 -12.25 -18.35 23.06
C VAL A 901 -13.76 -18.46 23.30
N LEU A 902 -14.59 -18.14 22.30
CA LEU A 902 -16.05 -18.29 22.40
C LEU A 902 -16.46 -19.74 22.69
N TYR A 903 -15.84 -20.72 22.02
CA TYR A 903 -16.10 -22.16 22.24
C TYR A 903 -15.15 -22.81 23.26
N GLY A 904 -14.34 -22.03 23.97
CA GLY A 904 -13.49 -22.54 25.07
C GLY A 904 -12.36 -23.49 24.65
N ARG A 905 -11.92 -23.43 23.38
CA ARG A 905 -10.66 -24.06 22.94
C ARG A 905 -9.47 -23.36 23.60
N ARG A 906 -9.58 -22.05 23.81
CA ARG A 906 -8.69 -21.20 24.61
C ARG A 906 -9.48 -20.52 25.72
N PRO A 907 -8.89 -20.24 26.90
CA PRO A 907 -9.52 -19.40 27.91
C PRO A 907 -9.44 -17.92 27.49
N PHE A 908 -10.42 -17.11 27.89
CA PHE A 908 -10.26 -15.65 27.87
C PHE A 908 -9.15 -15.23 28.84
N THR A 909 -8.18 -14.44 28.34
CA THR A 909 -7.00 -13.96 29.07
C THR A 909 -6.69 -12.49 28.86
N GLY A 910 -7.27 -11.87 27.84
CA GLY A 910 -7.11 -10.45 27.53
C GLY A 910 -7.56 -9.56 28.68
N GLN A 911 -6.91 -8.41 28.81
CA GLN A 911 -7.15 -7.39 29.84
C GLN A 911 -7.22 -6.01 29.19
N LEU A 912 -8.11 -5.16 29.67
CA LEU A 912 -8.34 -3.83 29.11
C LEU A 912 -7.04 -3.00 29.01
N PRO A 913 -6.57 -2.64 27.80
CA PRO A 913 -5.40 -1.78 27.58
C PRO A 913 -5.71 -0.29 27.75
N VAL A 914 -7.00 0.05 27.80
CA VAL A 914 -7.56 1.40 28.01
C VAL A 914 -8.74 1.28 28.97
N THR A 915 -9.06 2.38 29.64
CA THR A 915 -10.19 2.51 30.56
C THR A 915 -11.51 2.50 29.79
N TRP A 916 -12.51 1.73 30.23
CA TRP A 916 -13.83 1.77 29.57
C TRP A 916 -14.73 2.81 30.23
N PRO A 917 -15.08 3.94 29.57
CA PRO A 917 -15.90 4.99 30.17
C PRO A 917 -17.38 4.55 30.33
N LYS A 918 -18.09 5.18 31.27
CA LYS A 918 -19.55 5.09 31.44
C LYS A 918 -20.30 6.00 30.46
N SER A 919 -19.68 7.12 30.08
CA SER A 919 -20.20 8.09 29.12
C SER A 919 -19.06 8.94 28.55
N GLU A 920 -19.27 9.53 27.37
CA GLU A 920 -18.29 10.43 26.74
C GLU A 920 -17.90 11.62 27.64
N ALA A 921 -18.83 12.11 28.48
CA ALA A 921 -18.59 13.20 29.42
C ALA A 921 -17.56 12.87 30.53
N GLN A 922 -17.08 11.62 30.63
CA GLN A 922 -15.93 11.28 31.48
C GLN A 922 -14.59 11.48 30.78
N LEU A 923 -14.54 11.63 29.45
CA LEU A 923 -13.30 11.66 28.69
C LEU A 923 -12.62 13.05 28.74
N PRO A 924 -11.30 13.11 28.95
CA PRO A 924 -10.38 11.98 29.17
C PRO A 924 -10.47 11.40 30.60
N ILE A 925 -10.48 10.06 30.71
CA ILE A 925 -10.37 9.31 31.99
C ILE A 925 -9.39 8.15 31.82
N ASN A 926 -8.40 8.06 32.70
CA ASN A 926 -7.25 7.17 32.55
C ASN A 926 -6.76 6.59 33.89
N VAL A 927 -6.05 5.46 33.84
CA VAL A 927 -5.28 4.93 34.98
C VAL A 927 -4.31 6.01 35.50
N GLY A 928 -4.27 6.11 36.83
CA GLY A 928 -3.51 7.14 37.55
C GLY A 928 -4.36 8.32 38.02
N ASP A 929 -5.47 8.65 37.34
CA ASP A 929 -6.28 9.83 37.64
C ASP A 929 -6.86 9.84 39.07
N THR A 930 -6.92 11.01 39.69
CA THR A 930 -7.34 11.11 41.11
C THR A 930 -8.82 10.76 41.30
N ALA A 931 -9.67 11.15 40.34
CA ALA A 931 -11.05 10.73 40.25
C ALA A 931 -11.18 9.70 39.13
N TYR A 932 -11.46 8.45 39.47
CA TYR A 932 -11.45 7.33 38.53
C TYR A 932 -12.64 6.40 38.82
N ASP A 933 -13.72 6.60 38.07
CA ASP A 933 -14.98 5.85 38.20
C ASP A 933 -15.47 5.35 36.83
N PRO A 934 -14.73 4.44 36.17
CA PRO A 934 -15.07 3.92 34.85
C PRO A 934 -16.16 2.84 34.89
N GLN A 935 -16.66 2.45 33.72
CA GLN A 935 -17.56 1.30 33.57
C GLN A 935 -16.80 -0.02 33.78
N TYR A 936 -15.58 -0.10 33.26
CA TYR A 936 -14.61 -1.17 33.54
C TYR A 936 -13.20 -0.54 33.66
N PRO A 937 -12.44 -0.85 34.73
CA PRO A 937 -11.13 -0.26 34.92
C PRO A 937 -10.08 -0.85 33.97
N TYR A 938 -9.02 -0.09 33.73
CA TYR A 938 -7.79 -0.56 33.11
C TYR A 938 -7.31 -1.87 33.77
N GLY A 939 -6.82 -2.81 32.94
CA GLY A 939 -6.44 -4.15 33.38
C GLY A 939 -7.61 -5.11 33.68
N TRP A 940 -8.87 -4.68 33.57
CA TRP A 940 -10.02 -5.57 33.77
C TRP A 940 -10.16 -6.59 32.63
N GLY A 941 -10.60 -7.80 32.97
CA GLY A 941 -10.79 -8.89 32.02
C GLY A 941 -11.09 -10.17 32.78
N LEU A 942 -12.32 -10.67 32.66
CA LEU A 942 -12.75 -11.94 33.23
C LEU A 942 -12.09 -13.09 32.47
N THR A 943 -12.01 -14.26 33.10
CA THR A 943 -11.43 -15.46 32.49
C THR A 943 -12.40 -16.62 32.48
N THR A 944 -12.29 -17.48 31.46
CA THR A 944 -12.94 -18.79 31.39
C THR A 944 -12.01 -19.95 31.78
N LEU A 945 -10.87 -19.65 32.43
CA LEU A 945 -9.99 -20.67 33.02
C LEU A 945 -10.77 -21.62 33.94
N THR A 946 -10.66 -22.92 33.68
CA THR A 946 -11.46 -23.98 34.33
C THR A 946 -11.23 -24.15 35.84
N LYS A 947 -10.23 -23.47 36.41
CA LYS A 947 -9.94 -23.39 37.86
C LYS A 947 -9.42 -22.01 38.23
N ALA A 948 -10.28 -20.99 38.17
CA ALA A 948 -9.96 -19.68 38.74
C ALA A 948 -9.64 -19.83 40.26
N PRO A 949 -8.58 -19.19 40.76
CA PRO A 949 -8.07 -19.40 42.11
C PRO A 949 -9.05 -18.87 43.18
N GLU A 950 -9.45 -19.73 44.11
CA GLU A 950 -10.24 -19.34 45.28
C GLU A 950 -9.36 -18.71 46.38
N GLY A 951 -9.95 -17.80 47.16
CA GLY A 951 -9.28 -17.24 48.32
C GLY A 951 -9.99 -16.04 48.93
N GLY A 952 -9.37 -15.51 49.99
CA GLY A 952 -9.79 -14.27 50.64
C GLY A 952 -8.61 -13.50 51.23
N PRO A 953 -8.82 -12.63 52.23
CA PRO A 953 -7.78 -11.73 52.75
C PRO A 953 -6.52 -12.44 53.23
N ALA A 954 -6.63 -13.66 53.78
CA ALA A 954 -5.48 -14.46 54.19
C ALA A 954 -4.65 -14.95 52.99
N THR A 955 -5.32 -15.40 51.91
CA THR A 955 -4.68 -15.81 50.65
C THR A 955 -3.97 -14.64 49.99
N LEU A 956 -4.64 -13.48 49.88
CA LEU A 956 -4.05 -12.26 49.31
C LEU A 956 -2.83 -11.78 50.11
N LYS A 957 -2.89 -11.84 51.45
CA LYS A 957 -1.73 -11.54 52.31
C LYS A 957 -0.54 -12.48 52.05
N ALA A 958 -0.79 -13.78 51.87
CA ALA A 958 0.26 -14.73 51.54
C ALA A 958 0.86 -14.48 50.15
N LEU A 959 0.03 -14.17 49.15
CA LEU A 959 0.46 -13.79 47.81
C LEU A 959 1.31 -12.51 47.83
N GLY A 960 0.94 -11.50 48.61
CA GLY A 960 1.73 -10.26 48.73
C GLY A 960 3.10 -10.47 49.37
N ILE A 961 3.21 -11.35 50.37
CA ILE A 961 4.51 -11.74 50.95
C ILE A 961 5.38 -12.44 49.89
N ALA A 962 4.80 -13.38 49.13
CA ALA A 962 5.52 -14.08 48.07
C ALA A 962 5.89 -13.14 46.91
N ALA A 963 5.03 -12.19 46.55
CA ALA A 963 5.26 -11.22 45.48
C ALA A 963 6.43 -10.27 45.80
N ARG A 964 6.48 -9.74 47.03
CA ARG A 964 7.64 -8.96 47.53
C ARG A 964 8.93 -9.78 47.57
N ALA A 965 8.85 -11.10 47.77
CA ALA A 965 10.03 -11.97 47.74
C ALA A 965 10.50 -12.22 46.29
N ALA A 966 9.58 -12.42 45.34
CA ALA A 966 9.88 -12.54 43.92
C ALA A 966 10.47 -11.24 43.34
N GLU A 967 9.90 -10.09 43.72
CA GLU A 967 10.39 -8.74 43.39
C GLU A 967 11.85 -8.55 43.83
N LYS A 968 12.15 -8.81 45.12
CA LYS A 968 13.53 -8.74 45.66
C LYS A 968 14.51 -9.73 45.02
N ALA A 969 14.02 -10.82 44.44
CA ALA A 969 14.83 -11.82 43.74
C ALA A 969 14.96 -11.55 42.23
N GLY A 970 14.34 -10.49 41.69
CA GLY A 970 14.27 -10.25 40.24
C GLY A 970 13.46 -11.29 39.46
N ALA A 971 12.65 -12.11 40.15
CA ALA A 971 11.95 -13.26 39.59
C ALA A 971 10.65 -12.85 38.88
N GLN A 972 10.77 -12.08 37.80
CA GLN A 972 9.65 -11.41 37.11
C GLN A 972 8.48 -12.34 36.77
N ALA A 973 8.74 -13.50 36.16
CA ALA A 973 7.70 -14.46 35.78
C ALA A 973 6.90 -14.97 37.00
N ALA A 974 7.59 -15.23 38.12
CA ALA A 974 6.94 -15.63 39.38
C ALA A 974 6.12 -14.49 39.98
N GLY A 975 6.66 -13.26 39.96
CA GLY A 975 5.96 -12.05 40.39
C GLY A 975 4.66 -11.81 39.62
N ARG A 976 4.75 -11.81 38.28
CA ARG A 976 3.58 -11.66 37.39
C ARG A 976 2.51 -12.74 37.63
N ALA A 977 2.92 -14.00 37.83
CA ALA A 977 2.00 -15.09 38.14
C ALA A 977 1.30 -14.92 39.51
N LEU A 978 2.01 -14.42 40.54
CA LEU A 978 1.45 -14.17 41.87
C LEU A 978 0.43 -13.02 41.85
N VAL A 979 0.73 -11.92 41.15
CA VAL A 979 -0.21 -10.80 40.97
C VAL A 979 -1.43 -11.24 40.16
N THR A 980 -1.23 -11.99 39.06
CA THR A 980 -2.34 -12.57 38.26
C THR A 980 -3.26 -13.43 39.13
N LYS A 981 -2.69 -14.28 39.99
CA LYS A 981 -3.48 -15.08 40.94
C LYS A 981 -4.25 -14.23 41.94
N ALA A 982 -3.68 -13.13 42.42
CA ALA A 982 -4.39 -12.18 43.27
C ALA A 982 -5.52 -11.48 42.50
N ARG A 983 -5.28 -11.02 41.26
CA ARG A 983 -6.26 -10.31 40.42
C ARG A 983 -7.52 -11.15 40.21
N LEU A 984 -7.35 -12.43 39.88
CA LEU A 984 -8.47 -13.37 39.69
C LEU A 984 -9.32 -13.55 40.96
N ILE A 985 -8.69 -13.60 42.16
CA ILE A 985 -9.42 -13.64 43.45
C ILE A 985 -10.24 -12.37 43.67
N VAL A 986 -9.70 -11.20 43.28
CA VAL A 986 -10.42 -9.92 43.38
C VAL A 986 -11.60 -9.89 42.41
N GLN A 987 -11.41 -10.27 41.16
CA GLN A 987 -12.48 -10.28 40.14
C GLN A 987 -13.65 -11.18 40.54
N GLN A 988 -13.38 -12.36 41.12
CA GLN A 988 -14.43 -13.23 41.68
C GLN A 988 -15.23 -12.54 42.80
N LYS A 989 -14.57 -11.76 43.66
CA LYS A 989 -15.20 -11.06 44.80
C LYS A 989 -16.02 -9.84 44.35
N VAL A 990 -15.53 -9.10 43.35
CA VAL A 990 -16.19 -7.92 42.77
C VAL A 990 -17.40 -8.30 41.91
N GLY A 991 -17.29 -9.39 41.15
CA GLY A 991 -18.35 -9.82 40.24
C GLY A 991 -18.61 -8.77 39.16
N GLN A 992 -19.82 -8.21 39.14
CA GLN A 992 -20.25 -7.16 38.20
C GLN A 992 -20.47 -5.79 38.88
N SER A 993 -20.25 -5.70 40.21
CA SER A 993 -20.47 -4.48 40.99
C SER A 993 -19.19 -3.66 41.10
N ILE A 994 -18.78 -3.04 40.01
CA ILE A 994 -17.59 -2.18 39.96
C ILE A 994 -17.97 -0.77 40.43
N THR A 995 -17.33 -0.30 41.50
CA THR A 995 -17.42 1.08 42.00
C THR A 995 -16.06 1.77 41.92
N ALA A 996 -15.99 3.10 42.05
CA ALA A 996 -14.75 3.87 42.09
C ALA A 996 -13.73 3.33 43.12
N GLU A 997 -14.20 2.94 44.31
CA GLU A 997 -13.39 2.39 45.41
C GLU A 997 -12.77 1.03 45.08
N VAL A 998 -13.36 0.29 44.15
CA VAL A 998 -12.81 -0.94 43.58
C VAL A 998 -11.90 -0.62 42.38
N ALA A 999 -12.39 0.22 41.46
CA ALA A 999 -11.79 0.49 40.16
C ALA A 999 -10.39 1.12 40.28
N LYS A 1000 -10.23 2.17 41.10
CA LYS A 1000 -8.94 2.86 41.26
C LYS A 1000 -7.83 1.95 41.81
N PRO A 1001 -7.99 1.25 42.95
CA PRO A 1001 -6.97 0.32 43.41
C PRO A 1001 -6.82 -0.93 42.53
N PHE A 1002 -7.80 -1.29 41.70
CA PHE A 1002 -7.62 -2.35 40.72
C PHE A 1002 -6.70 -1.92 39.56
N ALA A 1003 -6.97 -0.77 38.94
CA ALA A 1003 -6.16 -0.23 37.84
C ALA A 1003 -4.73 0.11 38.29
N ASP A 1004 -4.57 0.73 39.47
CA ASP A 1004 -3.25 1.00 40.08
C ASP A 1004 -2.38 -0.27 40.21
N ALA A 1005 -3.00 -1.44 40.42
CA ALA A 1005 -2.27 -2.68 40.56
C ALA A 1005 -1.71 -3.22 39.22
N ASP A 1006 -2.37 -2.94 38.10
CA ASP A 1006 -1.90 -3.38 36.77
C ASP A 1006 -0.71 -2.53 36.32
N HIS A 1007 -0.72 -1.22 36.59
CA HIS A 1007 0.45 -0.35 36.42
C HIS A 1007 1.65 -0.80 37.28
N LEU A 1008 1.42 -1.13 38.56
CA LEU A 1008 2.45 -1.66 39.46
C LEU A 1008 2.96 -3.06 39.03
N LEU A 1009 2.13 -3.87 38.38
CA LEU A 1009 2.50 -5.15 37.79
C LEU A 1009 3.46 -4.95 36.60
N LEU A 1010 3.17 -3.99 35.72
CA LEU A 1010 3.97 -3.69 34.54
C LEU A 1010 5.35 -3.14 34.94
N THR A 1011 5.39 -2.23 35.91
CA THR A 1011 6.61 -1.63 36.48
C THR A 1011 7.37 -2.53 37.48
N GLY A 1012 6.96 -3.79 37.66
CA GLY A 1012 7.68 -4.80 38.45
C GLY A 1012 7.50 -4.72 39.97
N ARG A 1013 6.63 -3.85 40.47
CA ARG A 1013 6.31 -3.63 41.90
C ARG A 1013 5.25 -4.61 42.39
N TYR A 1014 5.53 -5.90 42.23
CA TYR A 1014 4.58 -7.00 42.46
C TYR A 1014 4.00 -7.03 43.88
N GLY A 1015 4.79 -6.63 44.90
CA GLY A 1015 4.31 -6.55 46.26
C GLY A 1015 3.16 -5.57 46.44
N GLU A 1016 3.37 -4.34 45.96
CA GLU A 1016 2.39 -3.24 46.06
C GLU A 1016 1.19 -3.47 45.14
N ALA A 1017 1.37 -4.11 43.98
CA ALA A 1017 0.27 -4.56 43.14
C ALA A 1017 -0.71 -5.48 43.92
N VAL A 1018 -0.20 -6.46 44.68
CA VAL A 1018 -1.08 -7.31 45.51
C VAL A 1018 -1.71 -6.53 46.68
N GLU A 1019 -1.05 -5.51 47.21
CA GLU A 1019 -1.62 -4.64 48.26
C GLU A 1019 -2.78 -3.80 47.74
N LYS A 1020 -2.63 -3.22 46.54
CA LYS A 1020 -3.68 -2.50 45.82
C LYS A 1020 -4.86 -3.41 45.47
N LEU A 1021 -4.62 -4.60 44.93
CA LEU A 1021 -5.65 -5.64 44.76
C LEU A 1021 -6.33 -6.03 46.08
N THR A 1022 -5.59 -6.07 47.19
CA THR A 1022 -6.17 -6.33 48.52
C THR A 1022 -7.05 -5.19 49.02
N ALA A 1023 -6.79 -3.94 48.60
CA ALA A 1023 -7.68 -2.82 48.87
C ALA A 1023 -8.98 -2.92 48.04
N ALA A 1024 -8.88 -3.20 46.74
CA ALA A 1024 -10.03 -3.46 45.87
C ALA A 1024 -10.92 -4.61 46.41
N TYR A 1025 -10.31 -5.71 46.88
CA TYR A 1025 -11.04 -6.83 47.50
C TYR A 1025 -11.84 -6.43 48.75
N ARG A 1026 -11.40 -5.41 49.50
CA ARG A 1026 -12.06 -4.93 50.73
C ARG A 1026 -13.14 -3.89 50.48
N ALA A 1027 -13.08 -3.20 49.34
CA ALA A 1027 -14.13 -2.28 48.89
C ALA A 1027 -15.36 -3.03 48.37
N ALA A 1028 -15.17 -4.21 47.77
CA ALA A 1028 -16.22 -5.13 47.35
C ALA A 1028 -16.74 -6.01 48.50
#